data_AF-A0A024WYI8-F1
#
_entry.id   AF-A0A024WYI8-F1
#
_cell.length_a   1.000
_cell.length_b   1.000
_cell.length_c   1.000
_cell.angle_alpha   90.00
_cell.angle_beta   90.00
_cell.angle_gamma   90.00
#
_symmetry.space_group_name_H-M   'P 1'
#
loop_
_entity.id
_entity.type
_entity.pdbx_description
1 polymer ?
#
loop_
_entity_poly.entity_id
_entity_poly.type
_entity_poly.pdbx_seq_one_letter_code
_entity_poly.pdbx_strand_id
1 'polypeptide(L)'
;EIKKKNPYEQQLKGTLSRAQFVDALSSRYGYVRNSDGNSCNLDHLFHTNIKTGYNEGRKPCYGREQNRFDENAEAYCNSDKIRGNENNSNGTACAPPRRRHICDQNLEFLDNKNTNTTHDLLGNVLVTAKYEGNYIVNDHPDKNSNGNKSGICTSLARSFADIGDIVRGRDMFLPNKDDKVQKGLQVVFKKIYKSLTPEARKHYAHGDGSGNYSKLREDWWTINREQIWKALTCSAPYYADYFRKGSDGTLHFSSHGKCGHNEGAPPTYLDYVPQFLRWFEEWSEEFCRIKKIKMDKTKDECIGENNGKNCSREGYDCNKTNLKLNEIFVDLDCPRCEKACTSYNEWIENKQKEFNKQKRKYEKEMDDTEKPDNNENGIYNKKFYDELKTSYKEVNRFFDLLNKGPICEHIDKKIPMDYNNTEKTFSSSEYCKSCPIFNLKCANGKCNSLDDISCPNIPTMSNISTYKNGSPTDIYILVNDSNKRELSNDLPDFKKCDIFKKLGQQKWNCKYKCNLHVCEQKNFEYGIDDEKHMLIEVLIKRWLKYFLNDYNKIKEKLNRCMNNEKNEVVCIKDCYKNCVCVGKWIKKKEEEWQNIKSRYVQQYNNNDKDVSSKLKKFLKQDMFKNYIKNALNNGERLDSMKESSGCKESSKSNGKSCENNDVITILLNRLQNKITTCKTQHDQSKNENCFKTLPPPPPRRRRHQGRRRRVRSVRVPRRRRLPQNVVVGGAGRSLTPAGVGRALNPRDPNHADDQEEDDGQEADTDHVDENVEPEAEEKTEAEAKAEAPTSTQQPQEPQGPSATPEVEPPCDIVEEHFKLKDDNTGGIEKCYPKTNGQYPQWDCTMTNVKTEHNGACMPPRRQKLCVINLEHLTGNTTVDLREAFIKCAAVETFFLWHKYKVDKEIEKKKEKTEQDGRVYKPSIPNELDEDLKKGTIPEDFKRQMFYTFGDYRDFLFGTDISKLNRHTKALKDNIDRIFNDIGKTPNGHERQKFWENYGEDIWHGMLCALSYNTETKKMDNDVRNKLMDPQNNNTYNNVKFSGGNTNVSTFAQRPQFLRWFTEWGDEYCRERKKKENEVEKKCKNDYEGCKITNGSSNCGKACKEYEDYITEKKKQYDSQKGKFDTDKNKGNEEYENYTGKESHEYLKDKCLNSS
;
A
#
# COMPACT_ATOMS: atom_id res chain seq x y z
N GLU A 1 35.14 -20.38 2.56
CA GLU A 1 34.84 -21.80 2.90
C GLU A 1 34.82 -22.72 1.68
N ILE A 2 34.13 -22.32 0.60
CA ILE A 2 33.99 -22.98 -0.71
C ILE A 2 35.15 -23.90 -1.18
N LYS A 3 36.43 -23.55 -0.95
CA LYS A 3 37.59 -24.38 -1.36
C LYS A 3 37.89 -25.60 -0.45
N LYS A 4 37.14 -25.85 0.62
CA LYS A 4 37.34 -27.03 1.51
C LYS A 4 36.72 -28.29 0.88
N LYS A 5 37.55 -29.26 0.46
CA LYS A 5 37.09 -30.57 -0.03
C LYS A 5 36.43 -31.37 1.10
N ASN A 6 35.11 -31.59 1.00
CA ASN A 6 34.34 -32.32 2.00
C ASN A 6 34.25 -33.82 1.61
N PRO A 7 34.83 -34.76 2.38
CA PRO A 7 34.85 -36.18 2.01
C PRO A 7 33.46 -36.84 2.05
N TYR A 8 32.44 -36.16 2.59
CA TYR A 8 31.07 -36.64 2.68
C TYR A 8 30.10 -35.89 1.77
N GLU A 9 30.60 -35.08 0.83
CA GLU A 9 29.79 -34.22 -0.06
C GLU A 9 28.65 -34.98 -0.75
N GLN A 10 28.93 -36.18 -1.28
CA GLN A 10 27.94 -36.99 -1.99
C GLN A 10 26.79 -37.50 -1.09
N GLN A 11 26.95 -37.49 0.23
CA GLN A 11 25.85 -37.78 1.17
C GLN A 11 24.94 -36.57 1.39
N LEU A 12 25.37 -35.36 1.00
CA LEU A 12 24.63 -34.09 1.15
C LEU A 12 24.18 -33.49 -0.19
N LYS A 13 24.76 -33.85 -1.34
CA LYS A 13 24.30 -33.40 -2.66
C LYS A 13 22.88 -33.91 -2.92
N GLY A 14 21.92 -32.99 -3.01
CA GLY A 14 20.55 -33.32 -3.39
C GLY A 14 20.44 -33.61 -4.89
N THR A 15 19.41 -34.35 -5.29
CA THR A 15 19.17 -34.77 -6.68
C THR A 15 17.69 -34.58 -6.96
N LEU A 16 17.32 -33.61 -7.82
CA LEU A 16 15.94 -33.14 -7.88
C LEU A 16 14.93 -34.24 -8.30
N SER A 17 15.30 -35.12 -9.22
CA SER A 17 14.45 -36.25 -9.66
C SER A 17 14.16 -37.30 -8.57
N ARG A 18 14.90 -37.26 -7.45
CA ARG A 18 14.70 -38.14 -6.29
C ARG A 18 13.88 -37.49 -5.16
N ALA A 19 13.42 -36.25 -5.33
CA ALA A 19 12.68 -35.51 -4.31
C ALA A 19 11.19 -35.89 -4.30
N GLN A 20 10.67 -36.30 -3.14
CA GLN A 20 9.27 -36.70 -2.96
C GLN A 20 8.38 -35.58 -2.43
N PHE A 21 7.20 -35.44 -3.06
CA PHE A 21 6.17 -34.47 -2.70
C PHE A 21 4.81 -35.15 -2.56
N VAL A 22 4.06 -34.82 -1.50
CA VAL A 22 2.68 -35.29 -1.29
C VAL A 22 1.85 -34.15 -0.71
N ASP A 23 1.06 -33.51 -1.58
CA ASP A 23 0.07 -32.50 -1.20
C ASP A 23 -1.24 -33.13 -0.69
N ALA A 24 -2.24 -32.31 -0.36
CA ALA A 24 -3.57 -32.78 0.03
C ALA A 24 -4.24 -33.69 -1.02
N LEU A 25 -4.13 -33.38 -2.31
CA LEU A 25 -4.75 -34.16 -3.38
C LEU A 25 -3.98 -35.46 -3.62
N SER A 26 -2.65 -35.40 -3.72
CA SER A 26 -1.81 -36.60 -3.85
C SER A 26 -2.00 -37.55 -2.66
N SER A 27 -2.11 -37.03 -1.43
CA SER A 27 -2.43 -37.84 -0.24
C SER A 27 -3.85 -38.42 -0.24
N ARG A 28 -4.82 -37.80 -0.93
CA ARG A 28 -6.19 -38.32 -1.06
C ARG A 28 -6.28 -39.46 -2.08
N TYR A 29 -5.47 -39.39 -3.13
CA TYR A 29 -5.46 -40.37 -4.23
C TYR A 29 -4.34 -41.42 -4.12
N GLY A 30 -3.52 -41.38 -3.06
CA GLY A 30 -2.44 -42.35 -2.81
C GLY A 30 -1.17 -42.14 -3.64
N TYR A 31 -1.02 -41.00 -4.31
CA TYR A 31 0.14 -40.69 -5.15
C TYR A 31 1.29 -40.05 -4.37
N VAL A 32 2.51 -40.31 -4.84
CA VAL A 32 3.72 -39.53 -4.56
C VAL A 32 4.17 -38.87 -5.85
N ARG A 33 4.44 -37.56 -5.82
CA ARG A 33 4.96 -36.80 -6.97
C ARG A 33 6.48 -36.66 -6.84
N ASN A 34 7.17 -36.85 -7.96
CA ASN A 34 8.60 -36.61 -8.15
C ASN A 34 8.76 -35.58 -9.28
N SER A 35 9.92 -34.92 -9.35
CA SER A 35 10.26 -34.03 -10.48
C SER A 35 10.95 -34.80 -11.62
N ASP A 36 10.83 -34.26 -12.84
CA ASP A 36 11.62 -34.61 -14.02
C ASP A 36 13.14 -34.34 -13.89
N GLY A 37 13.57 -33.60 -12.86
CA GLY A 37 14.95 -33.17 -12.65
C GLY A 37 15.25 -31.76 -13.16
N ASN A 38 14.31 -31.08 -13.84
CA ASN A 38 14.49 -29.71 -14.26
C ASN A 38 13.86 -28.74 -13.25
N SER A 39 14.71 -27.96 -12.56
CA SER A 39 14.27 -26.97 -11.58
C SER A 39 13.28 -25.93 -12.11
N CYS A 40 13.30 -25.63 -13.42
CA CYS A 40 12.37 -24.68 -14.02
C CYS A 40 10.99 -25.27 -14.30
N ASN A 41 10.85 -26.60 -14.36
CA ASN A 41 9.59 -27.30 -14.60
C ASN A 41 8.80 -27.56 -13.31
N LEU A 42 9.36 -27.26 -12.13
CA LEU A 42 8.72 -27.42 -10.83
C LEU A 42 7.44 -26.58 -10.68
N ASP A 43 6.27 -27.22 -10.76
CA ASP A 43 4.97 -26.59 -10.49
C ASP A 43 4.49 -26.84 -9.04
N HIS A 44 4.12 -25.76 -8.34
CA HIS A 44 3.56 -25.76 -6.98
C HIS A 44 2.30 -26.61 -6.78
N LEU A 45 1.51 -26.88 -7.83
CA LEU A 45 0.29 -27.71 -7.72
C LEU A 45 0.59 -29.20 -7.49
N PHE A 46 1.82 -29.64 -7.76
CA PHE A 46 2.25 -31.03 -7.65
C PHE A 46 3.51 -31.19 -6.77
N HIS A 47 4.44 -30.24 -6.83
CA HIS A 47 5.72 -30.26 -6.12
C HIS A 47 5.59 -29.54 -4.78
N THR A 48 4.67 -30.01 -3.92
CA THR A 48 4.43 -29.40 -2.60
C THR A 48 4.03 -30.45 -1.56
N ASN A 49 4.26 -30.12 -0.29
CA ASN A 49 3.81 -30.90 0.87
C ASN A 49 2.68 -30.19 1.65
N ILE A 50 2.10 -29.14 1.05
CA ILE A 50 1.01 -28.34 1.64
C ILE A 50 -0.29 -29.16 1.70
N LYS A 51 -0.91 -29.19 2.88
CA LYS A 51 -2.07 -30.04 3.22
C LYS A 51 -3.43 -29.33 3.07
N THR A 52 -3.57 -28.40 2.12
CA THR A 52 -4.88 -27.87 1.69
C THR A 52 -5.18 -28.25 0.25
N GLY A 53 -6.43 -28.57 -0.06
CA GLY A 53 -6.89 -28.80 -1.43
C GLY A 53 -7.12 -27.52 -2.24
N TYR A 54 -7.12 -26.35 -1.59
CA TYR A 54 -7.30 -25.06 -2.26
C TYR A 54 -6.06 -24.69 -3.10
N ASN A 55 -6.24 -24.44 -4.39
CA ASN A 55 -5.14 -24.19 -5.33
C ASN A 55 -4.23 -23.04 -4.88
N GLU A 56 -4.79 -21.90 -4.49
CA GLU A 56 -3.94 -20.77 -4.10
C GLU A 56 -3.24 -20.99 -2.76
N GLY A 57 -3.88 -21.70 -1.84
CA GLY A 57 -3.27 -22.09 -0.57
C GLY A 57 -2.06 -23.00 -0.72
N ARG A 58 -1.83 -23.58 -1.92
CA ARG A 58 -0.63 -24.35 -2.28
C ARG A 58 0.50 -23.50 -2.90
N LYS A 59 0.31 -22.19 -3.14
CA LYS A 59 1.33 -21.27 -3.68
C LYS A 59 2.43 -20.98 -2.63
N PRO A 60 3.74 -21.05 -2.96
CA PRO A 60 4.83 -20.71 -2.04
C PRO A 60 4.78 -19.24 -1.54
N CYS A 61 4.18 -18.35 -2.32
CA CYS A 61 3.98 -16.93 -1.96
C CYS A 61 2.62 -16.65 -1.26
N TYR A 62 1.85 -17.68 -0.88
CA TYR A 62 0.52 -17.48 -0.28
C TYR A 62 0.60 -16.74 1.07
N GLY A 63 -0.32 -15.79 1.28
CA GLY A 63 -0.35 -14.96 2.49
C GLY A 63 0.85 -14.01 2.66
N ARG A 64 1.63 -13.75 1.60
CA ARG A 64 2.73 -12.77 1.57
C ARG A 64 2.27 -11.49 0.86
N GLU A 65 2.73 -10.30 1.28
CA GLU A 65 2.37 -9.03 0.62
C GLU A 65 3.00 -8.94 -0.79
N GLN A 66 2.24 -8.46 -1.79
CA GLN A 66 2.55 -8.62 -3.23
C GLN A 66 3.24 -7.43 -3.92
N ASN A 67 3.49 -6.33 -3.22
CA ASN A 67 4.17 -5.15 -3.75
C ASN A 67 5.42 -4.87 -2.90
N ARG A 68 6.50 -5.64 -3.10
CA ARG A 68 7.69 -5.58 -2.23
C ARG A 68 8.61 -4.39 -2.56
N PHE A 69 8.48 -3.80 -3.75
CA PHE A 69 9.29 -2.65 -4.19
C PHE A 69 8.52 -1.30 -4.20
N ASP A 70 7.34 -1.23 -3.58
CA ASP A 70 6.50 -0.02 -3.50
C ASP A 70 7.20 1.14 -2.76
N GLU A 71 6.97 2.39 -3.18
CA GLU A 71 7.54 3.58 -2.54
C GLU A 71 7.11 3.79 -1.07
N ASN A 72 6.13 3.02 -0.58
CA ASN A 72 5.61 3.06 0.78
C ASN A 72 5.83 1.73 1.55
N ALA A 73 6.58 0.79 0.99
CA ALA A 73 6.88 -0.48 1.64
C ALA A 73 7.78 -0.29 2.89
N GLU A 74 7.27 -0.67 4.07
CA GLU A 74 7.97 -0.46 5.34
C GLU A 74 9.02 -1.54 5.65
N ALA A 75 10.22 -1.14 6.06
CA ALA A 75 11.18 -2.05 6.67
C ALA A 75 10.74 -2.38 8.12
N TYR A 76 11.08 -3.57 8.62
CA TYR A 76 10.71 -3.98 9.96
C TYR A 76 11.91 -3.89 10.92
N CYS A 77 11.91 -2.90 11.81
CA CYS A 77 13.05 -2.61 12.71
C CYS A 77 12.72 -2.78 14.21
N ASN A 78 11.82 -3.69 14.59
CA ASN A 78 11.41 -3.91 15.99
C ASN A 78 11.84 -5.31 16.49
N SER A 79 11.66 -5.58 17.78
CA SER A 79 12.11 -6.82 18.42
C SER A 79 11.21 -8.03 18.21
N ASP A 80 9.88 -7.85 18.14
CA ASP A 80 8.91 -8.96 18.20
C ASP A 80 8.89 -9.88 16.97
N LYS A 81 9.62 -9.51 15.90
CA LYS A 81 9.84 -10.34 14.70
C LYS A 81 11.29 -10.46 14.24
N ILE A 82 12.28 -10.06 15.06
CA ILE A 82 13.71 -10.19 14.70
C ILE A 82 14.50 -10.73 15.88
N ARG A 83 15.07 -11.93 15.71
CA ARG A 83 16.03 -12.57 16.61
C ARG A 83 17.24 -11.62 16.79
N GLY A 84 17.62 -11.33 18.04
CA GLY A 84 18.72 -10.40 18.34
C GLY A 84 18.36 -8.90 18.35
N ASN A 85 17.14 -8.52 17.99
CA ASN A 85 16.62 -7.18 18.30
C ASN A 85 15.90 -7.19 19.65
N GLU A 86 16.27 -6.29 20.56
CA GLU A 86 15.62 -6.18 21.89
C GLU A 86 14.94 -4.82 22.09
N ASN A 87 13.85 -4.79 22.87
CA ASN A 87 13.17 -3.54 23.27
C ASN A 87 14.07 -2.57 24.06
N ASN A 88 15.11 -3.10 24.70
CA ASN A 88 16.04 -2.33 25.53
C ASN A 88 17.30 -1.91 24.74
N SER A 89 17.49 -2.39 23.52
CA SER A 89 18.63 -2.02 22.67
C SER A 89 18.33 -0.74 21.88
N ASN A 90 19.29 0.18 21.86
CA ASN A 90 19.23 1.38 21.03
C ASN A 90 19.63 1.13 19.56
N GLY A 91 20.21 -0.04 19.25
CA GLY A 91 20.57 -0.49 17.91
C GLY A 91 19.84 -1.77 17.52
N THR A 92 19.32 -1.82 16.30
CA THR A 92 18.50 -2.93 15.78
C THR A 92 18.67 -3.11 14.28
N ALA A 93 18.72 -4.35 13.79
CA ALA A 93 18.62 -4.66 12.37
C ALA A 93 17.21 -4.37 11.83
N CYS A 94 17.09 -4.04 10.53
CA CYS A 94 15.82 -3.82 9.84
C CYS A 94 15.60 -4.88 8.76
N ALA A 95 14.57 -5.72 8.86
CA ALA A 95 14.23 -6.67 7.80
C ALA A 95 13.55 -5.94 6.62
N PRO A 96 14.10 -6.01 5.38
CA PRO A 96 13.55 -5.29 4.23
C PRO A 96 12.22 -5.91 3.75
N PRO A 97 11.36 -5.14 3.03
CA PRO A 97 10.09 -5.64 2.49
C PRO A 97 10.24 -6.91 1.64
N ARG A 98 11.29 -6.99 0.83
CA ARG A 98 11.66 -8.18 0.04
C ARG A 98 11.78 -9.44 0.92
N ARG A 99 12.55 -9.37 2.01
CA ARG A 99 12.70 -10.47 2.99
C ARG A 99 11.41 -10.77 3.74
N ARG A 100 10.70 -9.73 4.23
CA ARG A 100 9.47 -9.87 5.04
C ARG A 100 8.46 -10.82 4.41
N HIS A 101 8.40 -10.84 3.08
CA HIS A 101 7.35 -11.47 2.28
C HIS A 101 7.86 -12.54 1.33
N ILE A 102 9.02 -13.11 1.62
CA ILE A 102 9.65 -14.19 0.83
C ILE A 102 8.70 -15.39 0.65
N CYS A 103 8.79 -16.06 -0.50
CA CYS A 103 7.89 -17.17 -0.87
C CYS A 103 8.21 -18.52 -0.17
N ASP A 104 8.35 -18.52 1.15
CA ASP A 104 8.72 -19.69 1.98
C ASP A 104 7.53 -20.53 2.51
N GLN A 105 6.29 -20.28 2.06
CA GLN A 105 5.07 -20.90 2.64
C GLN A 105 5.03 -22.43 2.50
N ASN A 106 5.69 -23.01 1.50
CA ASN A 106 5.83 -24.45 1.33
C ASN A 106 6.78 -25.08 2.38
N LEU A 107 7.78 -24.33 2.88
CA LEU A 107 8.72 -24.81 3.88
C LEU A 107 8.09 -24.95 5.28
N GLU A 108 6.94 -24.32 5.52
CA GLU A 108 6.13 -24.55 6.73
C GLU A 108 5.60 -25.99 6.86
N PHE A 109 5.68 -26.81 5.80
CA PHE A 109 5.15 -28.18 5.73
C PHE A 109 6.23 -29.28 5.64
N LEU A 110 7.51 -28.94 5.87
CA LEU A 110 8.64 -29.88 5.88
C LEU A 110 8.50 -31.00 6.94
N ASP A 111 7.75 -30.79 8.03
CA ASP A 111 7.43 -31.84 9.00
C ASP A 111 6.30 -32.74 8.48
N ASN A 112 6.69 -33.78 7.75
CA ASN A 112 5.82 -34.81 7.20
C ASN A 112 6.55 -36.17 7.10
N LYS A 113 5.87 -37.21 6.60
CA LYS A 113 6.40 -38.58 6.50
C LYS A 113 7.34 -38.83 5.31
N ASN A 114 7.36 -37.94 4.32
CA ASN A 114 7.96 -38.16 3.00
C ASN A 114 9.27 -37.38 2.85
N THR A 115 9.31 -36.14 3.35
CA THR A 115 10.53 -35.32 3.40
C THR A 115 11.52 -35.88 4.43
N ASN A 116 12.43 -36.74 3.99
CA ASN A 116 13.34 -37.51 4.85
C ASN A 116 14.81 -37.37 4.46
N THR A 117 15.09 -37.14 3.18
CA THR A 117 16.43 -37.17 2.56
C THR A 117 16.92 -35.78 2.18
N THR A 118 18.20 -35.70 1.79
CA THR A 118 18.77 -34.48 1.16
C THR A 118 18.03 -34.11 -0.13
N HIS A 119 17.59 -35.10 -0.93
CA HIS A 119 16.89 -34.87 -2.19
C HIS A 119 15.53 -34.20 -1.95
N ASP A 120 14.75 -34.67 -0.97
CA ASP A 120 13.44 -34.09 -0.64
C ASP A 120 13.57 -32.64 -0.14
N LEU A 121 14.57 -32.39 0.72
CA LEU A 121 14.85 -31.04 1.20
C LEU A 121 15.22 -30.12 0.04
N LEU A 122 16.11 -30.57 -0.85
CA LEU A 122 16.49 -29.81 -2.04
C LEU A 122 15.25 -29.47 -2.87
N GLY A 123 14.42 -30.46 -3.21
CA GLY A 123 13.22 -30.23 -4.01
C GLY A 123 12.29 -29.16 -3.43
N ASN A 124 12.07 -29.16 -2.11
CA ASN A 124 11.26 -28.14 -1.46
C ASN A 124 11.93 -26.75 -1.50
N VAL A 125 13.26 -26.67 -1.36
CA VAL A 125 14.01 -25.39 -1.47
C VAL A 125 14.07 -24.89 -2.92
N LEU A 126 14.16 -25.76 -3.92
CA LEU A 126 14.12 -25.36 -5.34
C LEU A 126 12.74 -24.82 -5.75
N VAL A 127 11.65 -25.37 -5.19
CA VAL A 127 10.30 -24.79 -5.34
C VAL A 127 10.23 -23.39 -4.74
N THR A 128 10.73 -23.20 -3.51
CA THR A 128 10.83 -21.87 -2.87
C THR A 128 11.63 -20.90 -3.74
N ALA A 129 12.80 -21.32 -4.22
CA ALA A 129 13.67 -20.50 -5.06
C ALA A 129 13.02 -20.11 -6.39
N LYS A 130 12.43 -21.06 -7.14
CA LYS A 130 11.76 -20.77 -8.42
C LYS A 130 10.65 -19.74 -8.26
N TYR A 131 9.76 -19.90 -7.28
CA TYR A 131 8.61 -19.02 -7.11
C TYR A 131 8.98 -17.66 -6.51
N GLU A 132 9.98 -17.59 -5.62
CA GLU A 132 10.57 -16.33 -5.18
C GLU A 132 11.21 -15.58 -6.36
N GLY A 133 12.01 -16.26 -7.19
CA GLY A 133 12.68 -15.63 -8.34
C GLY A 133 11.70 -15.14 -9.41
N ASN A 134 10.67 -15.93 -9.71
CA ASN A 134 9.57 -15.53 -10.59
C ASN A 134 8.85 -14.28 -10.07
N TYR A 135 8.56 -14.22 -8.77
CA TYR A 135 7.97 -13.02 -8.16
C TYR A 135 8.91 -11.81 -8.29
N ILE A 136 10.19 -11.95 -7.93
CA ILE A 136 11.16 -10.85 -7.94
C ILE A 136 11.28 -10.23 -9.34
N VAL A 137 11.42 -11.05 -10.38
CA VAL A 137 11.50 -10.58 -11.78
C VAL A 137 10.24 -9.83 -12.19
N ASN A 138 9.06 -10.37 -11.86
CA ASN A 138 7.78 -9.81 -12.29
C ASN A 138 7.36 -8.54 -11.52
N ASP A 139 7.85 -8.33 -10.30
CA ASP A 139 7.59 -7.12 -9.52
C ASP A 139 8.68 -6.03 -9.70
N HIS A 140 9.93 -6.39 -10.07
CA HIS A 140 11.08 -5.47 -10.06
C HIS A 140 10.85 -4.12 -10.77
N PRO A 141 11.35 -2.99 -10.24
CA PRO A 141 11.34 -1.70 -10.95
C PRO A 141 11.95 -1.79 -12.35
N ASP A 142 13.11 -2.44 -12.48
CA ASP A 142 13.89 -2.50 -13.74
C ASP A 142 13.35 -3.50 -14.77
N LYS A 143 12.22 -4.18 -14.51
CA LYS A 143 11.67 -5.19 -15.43
C LYS A 143 11.40 -4.65 -16.84
N ASN A 144 11.05 -3.35 -16.92
CA ASN A 144 10.83 -2.61 -18.16
C ASN A 144 12.00 -1.66 -18.52
N SER A 145 13.19 -1.83 -17.92
CA SER A 145 14.38 -1.04 -18.31
C SER A 145 14.83 -1.38 -19.73
N ASN A 146 15.36 -0.38 -20.44
CA ASN A 146 15.91 -0.54 -21.79
C ASN A 146 17.39 -0.98 -21.78
N GLY A 147 18.08 -0.87 -20.63
CA GLY A 147 19.47 -1.32 -20.46
C GLY A 147 19.57 -2.73 -19.87
N ASN A 148 20.79 -3.18 -19.55
CA ASN A 148 20.99 -4.44 -18.82
C ASN A 148 20.28 -4.38 -17.46
N LYS A 149 19.47 -5.39 -17.16
CA LYS A 149 18.56 -5.41 -15.99
C LYS A 149 19.24 -5.94 -14.72
N SER A 150 20.49 -5.53 -14.50
CA SER A 150 21.37 -6.03 -13.44
C SER A 150 20.81 -5.86 -12.02
N GLY A 151 20.00 -4.83 -11.77
CA GLY A 151 19.28 -4.65 -10.51
C GLY A 151 18.38 -5.85 -10.16
N ILE A 152 17.78 -6.52 -11.15
CA ILE A 152 17.03 -7.77 -10.96
C ILE A 152 17.96 -8.84 -10.39
N CYS A 153 19.16 -9.01 -10.97
CA CYS A 153 20.15 -9.97 -10.51
C CYS A 153 20.64 -9.68 -9.08
N THR A 154 20.77 -8.40 -8.72
CA THR A 154 21.09 -7.97 -7.34
C THR A 154 19.96 -8.32 -6.37
N SER A 155 18.70 -8.06 -6.72
CA SER A 155 17.55 -8.44 -5.90
C SER A 155 17.39 -9.97 -5.75
N LEU A 156 17.68 -10.73 -6.82
CA LEU A 156 17.76 -12.19 -6.75
C LEU A 156 18.92 -12.63 -5.83
N ALA A 157 20.10 -12.02 -5.91
CA ALA A 157 21.23 -12.32 -5.02
C ALA A 157 20.92 -12.03 -3.54
N ARG A 158 20.16 -10.97 -3.24
CA ARG A 158 19.68 -10.67 -1.88
C ARG A 158 18.67 -11.73 -1.38
N SER A 159 17.71 -12.17 -2.22
CA SER A 159 16.78 -13.27 -1.85
C SER A 159 17.46 -14.65 -1.77
N PHE A 160 18.48 -14.92 -2.58
CA PHE A 160 19.31 -16.12 -2.50
C PHE A 160 20.01 -16.24 -1.15
N ALA A 161 20.66 -15.16 -0.71
CA ALA A 161 21.37 -15.12 0.57
C ALA A 161 20.42 -15.29 1.77
N ASP A 162 19.22 -14.72 1.72
CA ASP A 162 18.19 -14.93 2.75
C ASP A 162 17.61 -16.36 2.74
N ILE A 163 17.41 -16.99 1.56
CA ILE A 163 17.04 -18.42 1.49
C ILE A 163 18.16 -19.28 2.11
N GLY A 164 19.43 -18.94 1.87
CA GLY A 164 20.57 -19.59 2.50
C GLY A 164 20.57 -19.48 4.02
N ASP A 165 20.27 -18.30 4.57
CA ASP A 165 20.17 -18.11 6.02
C ASP A 165 18.93 -18.75 6.63
N ILE A 166 17.82 -18.85 5.90
CA ILE A 166 16.65 -19.64 6.30
C ILE A 166 17.03 -21.12 6.40
N VAL A 167 17.62 -21.71 5.36
CA VAL A 167 18.08 -23.11 5.36
C VAL A 167 19.08 -23.37 6.50
N ARG A 168 20.06 -22.48 6.67
CA ARG A 168 21.09 -22.60 7.72
C ARG A 168 20.59 -22.35 9.13
N GLY A 169 19.44 -21.68 9.30
CA GLY A 169 18.95 -21.27 10.61
C GLY A 169 19.68 -20.04 11.18
N ARG A 170 20.41 -19.31 10.32
CA ARG A 170 21.07 -18.04 10.64
C ARG A 170 20.13 -16.84 10.53
N ASP A 171 19.04 -16.98 9.76
CA ASP A 171 18.11 -15.90 9.46
C ASP A 171 17.51 -15.30 10.74
N MET A 172 17.54 -13.97 10.84
CA MET A 172 17.07 -13.26 12.01
C MET A 172 15.54 -13.06 12.02
N PHE A 173 14.84 -13.18 10.88
CA PHE A 173 13.42 -12.86 10.81
C PHE A 173 12.55 -13.97 11.42
N LEU A 174 11.63 -13.57 12.30
CA LEU A 174 10.68 -14.42 13.00
C LEU A 174 9.25 -13.97 12.66
N PRO A 175 8.63 -14.48 11.57
CA PRO A 175 7.35 -13.97 11.06
C PRO A 175 6.21 -14.04 12.08
N ASN A 176 6.22 -15.10 12.91
CA ASN A 176 5.25 -15.46 13.93
C ASN A 176 5.90 -16.37 14.99
N LYS A 177 5.19 -16.69 16.08
CA LYS A 177 5.68 -17.54 17.18
C LYS A 177 5.67 -19.06 16.89
N ASP A 178 5.03 -19.48 15.80
CA ASP A 178 4.94 -20.90 15.45
C ASP A 178 6.25 -21.37 14.81
N ASP A 179 7.00 -20.48 14.13
CA ASP A 179 8.34 -20.71 13.57
C ASP A 179 8.47 -22.02 12.77
N LYS A 180 7.42 -22.33 12.00
CA LYS A 180 7.23 -23.66 11.38
C LYS A 180 8.34 -24.00 10.38
N VAL A 181 8.85 -23.02 9.63
CA VAL A 181 9.96 -23.20 8.69
C VAL A 181 11.20 -23.73 9.42
N GLN A 182 11.63 -23.07 10.50
CA GLN A 182 12.82 -23.53 11.24
C GLN A 182 12.61 -24.87 11.95
N LYS A 183 11.42 -25.10 12.52
CA LYS A 183 11.09 -26.40 13.16
C LYS A 183 11.04 -27.53 12.14
N GLY A 184 10.45 -27.30 10.97
CA GLY A 184 10.45 -28.24 9.85
C GLY A 184 11.86 -28.57 9.36
N LEU A 185 12.69 -27.54 9.15
CA LEU A 185 14.12 -27.72 8.83
C LEU A 185 14.86 -28.50 9.93
N GLN A 186 14.62 -28.23 11.22
CA GLN A 186 15.22 -28.99 12.33
C GLN A 186 14.82 -30.46 12.30
N VAL A 187 13.55 -30.79 12.00
CA VAL A 187 13.09 -32.17 11.84
C VAL A 187 13.78 -32.83 10.64
N VAL A 188 13.83 -32.18 9.47
CA VAL A 188 14.42 -32.76 8.25
C VAL A 188 15.93 -32.97 8.39
N PHE A 189 16.69 -31.98 8.88
CA PHE A 189 18.13 -32.16 9.11
C PHE A 189 18.43 -33.24 10.18
N LYS A 190 17.55 -33.46 11.15
CA LYS A 190 17.64 -34.57 12.12
C LYS A 190 17.38 -35.94 11.48
N LYS A 191 16.63 -36.02 10.38
CA LYS A 191 16.49 -37.24 9.57
C LYS A 191 17.72 -37.45 8.68
N ILE A 192 18.16 -36.41 7.97
CA ILE A 192 19.36 -36.43 7.12
C ILE A 192 20.59 -36.90 7.93
N TYR A 193 20.84 -36.31 9.11
CA TYR A 193 21.94 -36.72 10.00
C TYR A 193 21.91 -38.21 10.35
N LYS A 194 20.73 -38.80 10.55
CA LYS A 194 20.60 -40.23 10.84
C LYS A 194 20.92 -41.11 9.62
N SER A 195 20.59 -40.66 8.41
CA SER A 195 20.87 -41.39 7.16
C SER A 195 22.34 -41.35 6.72
N LEU A 196 23.15 -40.45 7.27
CA LEU A 196 24.60 -40.40 7.01
C LEU A 196 25.32 -41.67 7.51
N THR A 197 26.45 -42.03 6.90
CA THR A 197 27.31 -43.12 7.36
C THR A 197 27.94 -42.81 8.74
N PRO A 198 28.42 -43.81 9.52
CA PRO A 198 28.97 -43.57 10.86
C PRO A 198 30.10 -42.53 10.91
N GLU A 199 30.94 -42.50 9.87
CA GLU A 199 32.11 -41.63 9.72
C GLU A 199 31.66 -40.20 9.44
N ALA A 200 30.68 -40.04 8.55
CA ALA A 200 30.03 -38.77 8.27
C ALA A 200 29.31 -38.24 9.52
N ARG A 201 28.57 -39.08 10.25
CA ARG A 201 27.95 -38.69 11.53
C ARG A 201 28.99 -38.20 12.55
N LYS A 202 30.11 -38.92 12.68
CA LYS A 202 31.24 -38.50 13.54
C LYS A 202 31.86 -37.16 13.09
N HIS A 203 31.90 -36.88 11.79
CA HIS A 203 32.37 -35.60 11.25
C HIS A 203 31.39 -34.43 11.48
N TYR A 204 30.09 -34.72 11.57
CA TYR A 204 29.03 -33.77 11.93
C TYR A 204 28.55 -33.95 13.38
N ALA A 205 29.44 -34.37 14.29
CA ALA A 205 29.18 -34.45 15.72
C ALA A 205 29.94 -33.36 16.49
N HIS A 206 29.40 -32.94 17.63
CA HIS A 206 30.13 -32.26 18.68
C HIS A 206 30.97 -33.27 19.50
N GLY A 207 31.86 -32.78 20.36
CA GLY A 207 32.75 -33.63 21.17
C GLY A 207 32.05 -34.56 22.17
N ASP A 208 30.78 -34.31 22.48
CA ASP A 208 29.91 -35.17 23.31
C ASP A 208 29.15 -36.24 22.49
N GLY A 209 29.36 -36.30 21.18
CA GLY A 209 28.65 -37.21 20.26
C GLY A 209 27.27 -36.71 19.81
N SER A 210 26.81 -35.55 20.27
CA SER A 210 25.57 -34.94 19.79
C SER A 210 25.74 -34.38 18.37
N GLY A 211 24.66 -34.37 17.57
CA GLY A 211 24.73 -33.94 16.17
C GLY A 211 24.91 -32.43 16.02
N ASN A 212 26.00 -32.00 15.37
CA ASN A 212 26.25 -30.62 14.98
C ASN A 212 25.44 -30.25 13.73
N TYR A 213 24.18 -29.91 13.95
CA TYR A 213 23.25 -29.55 12.88
C TYR A 213 23.57 -28.22 12.19
N SER A 214 24.37 -27.34 12.82
CA SER A 214 24.81 -26.09 12.21
C SER A 214 25.74 -26.39 11.03
N LYS A 215 26.87 -27.05 11.29
CA LYS A 215 27.84 -27.49 10.28
C LYS A 215 27.21 -28.31 9.17
N LEU A 216 26.32 -29.23 9.53
CA LEU A 216 25.57 -30.05 8.57
C LEU A 216 24.75 -29.19 7.59
N ARG A 217 24.18 -28.07 8.05
CA ARG A 217 23.45 -27.12 7.22
C ARG A 217 24.38 -26.22 6.38
N GLU A 218 25.52 -25.79 6.92
CA GLU A 218 26.51 -25.01 6.18
C GLU A 218 27.05 -25.78 4.98
N ASP A 219 27.49 -27.02 5.21
CA ASP A 219 28.00 -27.88 4.15
C ASP A 219 26.87 -28.26 3.18
N TRP A 220 25.66 -28.59 3.67
CA TRP A 220 24.50 -28.84 2.79
C TRP A 220 24.16 -27.63 1.90
N TRP A 221 24.17 -26.41 2.43
CA TRP A 221 23.97 -25.20 1.64
C TRP A 221 25.08 -25.05 0.60
N THR A 222 26.35 -25.07 1.04
CA THR A 222 27.53 -24.91 0.19
C THR A 222 27.52 -25.86 -1.02
N ILE A 223 27.12 -27.11 -0.79
CA ILE A 223 27.07 -28.20 -1.79
C ILE A 223 25.89 -28.04 -2.78
N ASN A 224 24.77 -27.42 -2.34
CA ASN A 224 23.53 -27.32 -3.12
C ASN A 224 23.20 -25.91 -3.66
N ARG A 225 23.92 -24.86 -3.22
CA ARG A 225 23.69 -23.44 -3.58
C ARG A 225 23.62 -23.18 -5.09
N GLU A 226 24.38 -23.96 -5.86
CA GLU A 226 24.41 -23.97 -7.33
C GLU A 226 23.04 -24.31 -7.94
N GLN A 227 22.45 -25.44 -7.53
CA GLN A 227 21.11 -25.86 -7.99
C GLN A 227 20.02 -24.86 -7.54
N ILE A 228 20.21 -24.26 -6.37
CA ILE A 228 19.29 -23.26 -5.79
C ILE A 228 19.34 -21.94 -6.56
N TRP A 229 20.53 -21.50 -6.99
CA TRP A 229 20.69 -20.34 -7.88
C TRP A 229 20.06 -20.59 -9.25
N LYS A 230 20.26 -21.79 -9.82
CA LYS A 230 19.66 -22.18 -11.10
C LYS A 230 18.12 -22.14 -11.03
N ALA A 231 17.53 -22.68 -9.97
CA ALA A 231 16.08 -22.59 -9.74
C ALA A 231 15.59 -21.13 -9.62
N LEU A 232 16.31 -20.31 -8.84
CA LEU A 232 15.99 -18.89 -8.61
C LEU A 232 16.05 -18.04 -9.90
N THR A 233 17.00 -18.35 -10.80
CA THR A 233 17.23 -17.63 -12.06
C THR A 233 16.41 -18.16 -13.25
N CYS A 234 15.60 -19.21 -13.08
CA CYS A 234 14.76 -19.78 -14.14
C CYS A 234 13.95 -18.73 -14.91
N SER A 235 13.37 -17.75 -14.21
CA SER A 235 12.57 -16.65 -14.79
C SER A 235 13.35 -15.36 -15.06
N ALA A 236 14.66 -15.30 -14.81
CA ALA A 236 15.45 -14.09 -15.06
C ALA A 236 15.43 -13.71 -16.57
N PRO A 237 15.31 -12.42 -16.93
CA PRO A 237 15.37 -11.99 -18.34
C PRO A 237 16.73 -12.30 -18.96
N TYR A 238 16.79 -12.48 -20.28
CA TYR A 238 18.05 -12.77 -20.98
C TYR A 238 19.08 -11.64 -20.78
N TYR A 239 18.70 -10.40 -21.09
CA TYR A 239 19.52 -9.19 -20.91
C TYR A 239 19.58 -8.69 -19.45
N ALA A 240 19.91 -9.58 -18.51
CA ALA A 240 20.07 -9.28 -17.10
C ALA A 240 21.30 -10.02 -16.58
N ASP A 241 22.31 -9.29 -16.12
CA ASP A 241 23.57 -9.87 -15.65
C ASP A 241 23.97 -9.39 -14.26
N TYR A 242 24.68 -10.26 -13.52
CA TYR A 242 25.16 -9.96 -12.19
C TYR A 242 26.60 -9.44 -12.27
N PHE A 243 26.80 -8.17 -11.91
CA PHE A 243 28.11 -7.51 -11.91
C PHE A 243 28.64 -7.32 -10.48
N ARG A 244 29.95 -7.50 -10.30
CA ARG A 244 30.69 -7.11 -9.08
C ARG A 244 32.13 -6.73 -9.43
N LYS A 245 32.78 -5.89 -8.61
CA LYS A 245 34.21 -5.59 -8.73
C LYS A 245 35.04 -6.38 -7.71
N GLY A 246 36.29 -6.70 -8.05
CA GLY A 246 37.32 -7.15 -7.13
C GLY A 246 37.91 -5.99 -6.31
N SER A 247 38.80 -6.31 -5.36
CA SER A 247 39.52 -5.32 -4.54
C SER A 247 40.59 -4.55 -5.31
N ASP A 248 41.05 -5.14 -6.41
CA ASP A 248 41.89 -4.59 -7.48
C ASP A 248 41.11 -3.70 -8.47
N GLY A 249 39.76 -3.69 -8.40
CA GLY A 249 38.88 -3.01 -9.34
C GLY A 249 38.40 -3.87 -10.51
N THR A 250 38.93 -5.09 -10.69
CA THR A 250 38.60 -6.00 -11.80
C THR A 250 37.11 -6.28 -11.85
N LEU A 251 36.50 -6.12 -13.04
CA LEU A 251 35.08 -6.36 -13.22
C LEU A 251 34.81 -7.86 -13.45
N HIS A 252 33.96 -8.45 -12.63
CA HIS A 252 33.40 -9.78 -12.84
C HIS A 252 31.90 -9.67 -13.18
N PHE A 253 31.45 -10.44 -14.16
CA PHE A 253 30.08 -10.42 -14.65
C PHE A 253 29.60 -11.84 -14.99
N SER A 254 28.29 -12.08 -15.01
CA SER A 254 27.73 -13.24 -15.74
C SER A 254 27.82 -12.98 -17.23
N SER A 255 28.15 -14.03 -17.99
CA SER A 255 28.55 -13.97 -19.40
C SER A 255 27.49 -14.50 -20.37
N HIS A 256 26.51 -15.26 -19.88
CA HIS A 256 25.48 -15.92 -20.70
C HIS A 256 24.06 -15.41 -20.42
N GLY A 257 23.93 -14.24 -19.80
CA GLY A 257 22.63 -13.66 -19.45
C GLY A 257 21.91 -14.38 -18.31
N LYS A 258 20.64 -14.01 -18.09
CA LYS A 258 19.76 -14.61 -17.07
C LYS A 258 20.39 -14.71 -15.66
N CYS A 259 21.21 -13.72 -15.29
CA CYS A 259 21.97 -13.67 -14.04
C CYS A 259 22.90 -14.90 -13.83
N GLY A 260 23.43 -15.48 -14.91
CA GLY A 260 24.30 -16.66 -14.85
C GLY A 260 23.55 -17.99 -14.69
N HIS A 261 22.30 -18.09 -15.14
CA HIS A 261 21.49 -19.32 -15.06
C HIS A 261 22.17 -20.56 -15.69
N ASN A 262 22.97 -20.33 -16.73
CA ASN A 262 23.61 -21.38 -17.53
C ASN A 262 25.10 -21.61 -17.17
N GLU A 263 25.68 -20.78 -16.30
CA GLU A 263 27.13 -20.77 -15.99
C GLU A 263 27.50 -21.66 -14.78
N GLY A 264 26.52 -22.35 -14.20
CA GLY A 264 26.70 -23.27 -13.08
C GLY A 264 26.97 -22.55 -11.76
N ALA A 265 28.22 -22.15 -11.54
CA ALA A 265 28.64 -21.52 -10.29
C ALA A 265 27.94 -20.15 -10.09
N PRO A 266 27.24 -19.91 -8.97
CA PRO A 266 26.57 -18.63 -8.74
C PRO A 266 27.57 -17.46 -8.74
N PRO A 267 27.34 -16.38 -9.52
CA PRO A 267 28.29 -15.26 -9.67
C PRO A 267 28.33 -14.35 -8.43
N THR A 268 27.39 -14.54 -7.50
CA THR A 268 27.31 -13.85 -6.20
C THR A 268 27.87 -14.69 -5.05
N TYR A 269 28.35 -13.98 -4.02
CA TYR A 269 28.73 -14.55 -2.72
C TYR A 269 28.00 -13.88 -1.56
N LEU A 270 26.86 -13.21 -1.80
CA LEU A 270 26.08 -12.55 -0.74
C LEU A 270 25.57 -13.55 0.33
N ASP A 271 25.41 -14.83 0.01
CA ASP A 271 25.15 -15.91 0.97
C ASP A 271 26.33 -16.17 1.95
N TYR A 272 27.48 -15.51 1.73
CA TYR A 272 28.62 -15.48 2.64
C TYR A 272 28.91 -14.04 3.17
N VAL A 273 27.88 -13.20 3.27
CA VAL A 273 27.93 -11.90 3.97
C VAL A 273 26.93 -11.92 5.13
N PRO A 274 27.29 -11.48 6.37
CA PRO A 274 26.38 -11.41 7.50
C PRO A 274 25.07 -10.68 7.19
N GLN A 275 23.93 -11.30 7.52
CA GLN A 275 22.61 -10.84 7.07
C GLN A 275 22.29 -9.38 7.43
N PHE A 276 22.73 -8.91 8.60
CA PHE A 276 22.56 -7.50 8.99
C PHE A 276 23.20 -6.52 7.98
N LEU A 277 24.43 -6.81 7.51
CA LEU A 277 25.12 -5.94 6.56
C LEU A 277 24.39 -5.91 5.21
N ARG A 278 23.89 -7.07 4.74
CA ARG A 278 23.10 -7.16 3.50
C ARG A 278 21.79 -6.37 3.58
N TRP A 279 21.10 -6.48 4.72
CA TRP A 279 19.86 -5.72 4.93
C TRP A 279 20.11 -4.21 5.06
N PHE A 280 21.26 -3.79 5.61
CA PHE A 280 21.62 -2.38 5.70
C PHE A 280 22.01 -1.81 4.32
N GLU A 281 22.75 -2.58 3.52
CA GLU A 281 23.08 -2.28 2.11
C GLU A 281 21.82 -2.14 1.24
N GLU A 282 20.92 -3.14 1.30
CA GLU A 282 19.62 -3.12 0.64
C GLU A 282 18.76 -1.94 1.10
N TRP A 283 18.79 -1.62 2.41
CA TRP A 283 18.09 -0.47 2.96
C TRP A 283 18.61 0.86 2.42
N SER A 284 19.92 1.03 2.23
CA SER A 284 20.49 2.26 1.65
C SER A 284 20.11 2.44 0.18
N GLU A 285 20.28 1.41 -0.64
CA GLU A 285 19.95 1.49 -2.07
C GLU A 285 18.45 1.72 -2.30
N GLU A 286 17.58 1.04 -1.55
CA GLU A 286 16.13 1.28 -1.61
C GLU A 286 15.74 2.65 -1.04
N PHE A 287 16.44 3.16 -0.02
CA PHE A 287 16.27 4.54 0.44
C PHE A 287 16.62 5.52 -0.69
N CYS A 288 17.75 5.34 -1.36
CA CYS A 288 18.21 6.19 -2.46
C CYS A 288 17.23 6.17 -3.64
N ARG A 289 16.75 4.98 -4.04
CA ARG A 289 15.73 4.79 -5.09
C ARG A 289 14.42 5.49 -4.76
N ILE A 290 13.88 5.26 -3.55
CA ILE A 290 12.59 5.82 -3.14
C ILE A 290 12.69 7.31 -2.84
N LYS A 291 13.83 7.81 -2.34
CA LYS A 291 14.10 9.25 -2.15
C LYS A 291 13.98 9.99 -3.47
N LYS A 292 14.56 9.46 -4.55
CA LYS A 292 14.42 10.04 -5.91
C LYS A 292 12.96 10.14 -6.33
N ILE A 293 12.24 9.02 -6.33
CA ILE A 293 10.81 8.94 -6.68
C ILE A 293 9.96 9.95 -5.88
N LYS A 294 10.19 10.07 -4.57
CA LYS A 294 9.44 11.01 -3.71
C LYS A 294 9.88 12.46 -3.88
N MET A 295 11.14 12.73 -4.27
CA MET A 295 11.60 14.07 -4.63
C MET A 295 11.03 14.54 -5.96
N ASP A 296 11.03 13.69 -6.99
CA ASP A 296 10.44 13.99 -8.31
C ASP A 296 8.95 14.28 -8.16
N LYS A 297 8.20 13.39 -7.51
CA LYS A 297 6.78 13.59 -7.16
C LYS A 297 6.50 14.87 -6.35
N THR A 298 7.48 15.35 -5.57
CA THR A 298 7.37 16.62 -4.84
C THR A 298 7.68 17.81 -5.75
N LYS A 299 8.65 17.69 -6.66
CA LYS A 299 8.95 18.69 -7.71
C LYS A 299 7.75 18.91 -8.61
N ASP A 300 7.07 17.84 -9.04
CA ASP A 300 5.96 17.94 -10.00
C ASP A 300 4.73 18.64 -9.39
N GLU A 301 4.38 18.32 -8.13
CA GLU A 301 3.28 18.97 -7.40
C GLU A 301 3.62 20.41 -6.93
N CYS A 302 4.90 20.80 -6.89
CA CYS A 302 5.33 22.14 -6.44
C CYS A 302 5.77 23.09 -7.58
N ILE A 303 6.33 22.57 -8.68
CA ILE A 303 6.94 23.36 -9.77
C ILE A 303 6.36 22.94 -11.14
N GLY A 304 5.95 21.68 -11.29
CA GLY A 304 5.41 21.12 -12.52
C GLY A 304 6.48 20.90 -13.60
N GLU A 305 6.17 20.02 -14.55
CA GLU A 305 7.09 19.50 -15.55
C GLU A 305 7.82 20.59 -16.36
N ASN A 306 7.11 21.68 -16.69
CA ASN A 306 7.62 22.82 -17.47
C ASN A 306 8.07 24.03 -16.63
N ASN A 307 8.21 23.89 -15.30
CA ASN A 307 8.42 25.01 -14.36
C ASN A 307 7.36 26.13 -14.40
N GLY A 308 6.16 25.81 -14.91
CA GLY A 308 5.04 26.76 -15.01
C GLY A 308 4.33 27.05 -13.68
N LYS A 309 4.62 26.27 -12.63
CA LYS A 309 4.16 26.49 -11.26
C LYS A 309 5.34 26.84 -10.35
N ASN A 310 5.03 27.45 -9.23
CA ASN A 310 6.01 27.89 -8.23
C ASN A 310 5.31 27.93 -6.87
N CYS A 311 5.11 26.77 -6.27
CA CYS A 311 4.31 26.62 -5.05
C CYS A 311 5.19 26.52 -3.80
N SER A 312 4.72 27.09 -2.69
CA SER A 312 5.36 26.93 -1.38
C SER A 312 4.86 25.71 -0.61
N ARG A 313 5.66 25.29 0.37
CA ARG A 313 5.33 24.27 1.38
C ARG A 313 4.01 24.51 2.13
N GLU A 314 3.58 25.77 2.25
CA GLU A 314 2.36 26.24 2.91
C GLU A 314 1.14 26.35 1.96
N GLY A 315 1.31 25.92 0.70
CA GLY A 315 0.26 25.88 -0.31
C GLY A 315 0.03 27.19 -1.09
N TYR A 316 1.01 28.10 -1.10
CA TYR A 316 0.92 29.40 -1.76
C TYR A 316 1.47 29.34 -3.20
N ASP A 317 0.78 29.97 -4.16
CA ASP A 317 1.33 30.21 -5.50
C ASP A 317 2.25 31.44 -5.44
N CYS A 318 3.56 31.22 -5.48
CA CYS A 318 4.58 32.26 -5.36
C CYS A 318 4.74 33.13 -6.61
N ASN A 319 4.10 32.79 -7.74
CA ASN A 319 4.05 33.65 -8.93
C ASN A 319 2.88 34.66 -8.83
N LYS A 320 1.75 34.26 -8.22
CA LYS A 320 0.57 35.13 -8.02
C LYS A 320 0.51 35.79 -6.63
N THR A 321 1.21 35.24 -5.63
CA THR A 321 1.27 35.77 -4.26
C THR A 321 2.12 37.04 -4.19
N ASN A 322 1.48 38.19 -4.39
CA ASN A 322 2.15 39.48 -4.31
C ASN A 322 2.35 39.92 -2.85
N LEU A 323 3.40 39.38 -2.24
CA LEU A 323 3.77 39.70 -0.86
C LEU A 323 3.97 41.20 -0.63
N LYS A 324 4.37 41.98 -1.64
CA LYS A 324 4.53 43.45 -1.53
C LYS A 324 3.23 44.20 -1.21
N LEU A 325 2.07 43.58 -1.46
CA LEU A 325 0.73 44.08 -1.11
C LEU A 325 0.06 43.28 0.02
N ASN A 326 0.77 42.32 0.63
CA ASN A 326 0.22 41.31 1.56
C ASN A 326 -0.92 40.46 0.92
N GLU A 327 -0.86 40.27 -0.41
CA GLU A 327 -1.81 39.46 -1.17
C GLU A 327 -1.31 38.01 -1.25
N ILE A 328 -1.77 37.17 -0.32
CA ILE A 328 -1.46 35.74 -0.30
C ILE A 328 -2.44 35.01 -1.22
N PHE A 329 -1.94 34.46 -2.34
CA PHE A 329 -2.75 33.73 -3.30
C PHE A 329 -2.59 32.22 -3.09
N VAL A 330 -3.63 31.61 -2.51
CA VAL A 330 -3.81 30.15 -2.51
C VAL A 330 -4.66 29.82 -3.73
N ASP A 331 -4.08 29.14 -4.72
CA ASP A 331 -4.82 28.61 -5.86
C ASP A 331 -5.36 27.19 -5.56
N LEU A 332 -5.90 26.51 -6.57
CA LEU A 332 -6.44 25.16 -6.41
C LEU A 332 -5.37 24.04 -6.45
N ASP A 333 -4.13 24.36 -6.84
CA ASP A 333 -3.09 23.37 -7.15
C ASP A 333 -1.93 23.37 -6.15
N CYS A 334 -1.45 24.52 -5.68
CA CYS A 334 -0.40 24.60 -4.67
C CYS A 334 -0.74 23.93 -3.33
N PRO A 335 -2.02 23.78 -2.90
CA PRO A 335 -2.37 22.88 -1.79
C PRO A 335 -2.00 21.39 -2.00
N ARG A 336 -1.61 20.97 -3.21
CA ARG A 336 -0.99 19.66 -3.47
C ARG A 336 0.49 19.64 -3.09
N CYS A 337 1.24 20.71 -3.38
CA CYS A 337 2.63 20.89 -2.92
C CYS A 337 2.74 20.75 -1.39
N GLU A 338 1.85 21.39 -0.62
CA GLU A 338 1.80 21.23 0.85
C GLU A 338 1.65 19.75 1.28
N LYS A 339 0.84 18.99 0.56
CA LYS A 339 0.55 17.57 0.84
C LYS A 339 1.72 16.67 0.45
N ALA A 340 2.33 16.89 -0.72
CA ALA A 340 3.56 16.22 -1.15
C ALA A 340 4.71 16.50 -0.16
N CYS A 341 4.95 17.76 0.16
CA CYS A 341 5.95 18.18 1.14
C CYS A 341 5.70 17.63 2.54
N THR A 342 4.45 17.53 3.00
CA THR A 342 4.14 16.90 4.29
C THR A 342 4.42 15.40 4.26
N SER A 343 4.01 14.69 3.20
CA SER A 343 4.28 13.26 3.03
C SER A 343 5.77 12.94 2.94
N TYR A 344 6.55 13.72 2.16
CA TYR A 344 8.00 13.60 2.07
C TYR A 344 8.66 13.77 3.45
N ASN A 345 8.26 14.79 4.22
CA ASN A 345 8.84 15.04 5.55
C ASN A 345 8.49 13.94 6.57
N GLU A 346 7.27 13.39 6.55
CA GLU A 346 6.93 12.26 7.43
C GLU A 346 7.69 10.98 7.05
N TRP A 347 7.96 10.76 5.75
CA TRP A 347 8.77 9.64 5.26
C TRP A 347 10.26 9.78 5.61
N ILE A 348 10.87 10.94 5.35
CA ILE A 348 12.31 11.17 5.60
C ILE A 348 12.64 11.07 7.10
N GLU A 349 11.75 11.61 7.96
CA GLU A 349 11.81 11.44 9.42
C GLU A 349 11.87 9.96 9.82
N ASN A 350 11.04 9.12 9.20
CA ASN A 350 10.96 7.70 9.54
C ASN A 350 12.18 6.94 9.02
N LYS A 351 12.67 7.25 7.83
CA LYS A 351 13.93 6.68 7.31
C LYS A 351 15.14 7.07 8.14
N GLN A 352 15.21 8.29 8.68
CA GLN A 352 16.27 8.66 9.63
C GLN A 352 16.21 7.85 10.94
N LYS A 353 15.01 7.46 11.41
CA LYS A 353 14.82 6.58 12.58
C LYS A 353 15.26 5.13 12.28
N GLU A 354 15.04 4.65 11.05
CA GLU A 354 15.56 3.35 10.58
C GLU A 354 17.09 3.36 10.46
N PHE A 355 17.67 4.40 9.84
CA PHE A 355 19.12 4.57 9.72
C PHE A 355 19.81 4.60 11.09
N ASN A 356 19.36 5.46 12.01
CA ASN A 356 19.97 5.61 13.34
C ASN A 356 19.91 4.32 14.17
N LYS A 357 18.93 3.46 13.94
CA LYS A 357 18.83 2.12 14.53
C LYS A 357 19.88 1.15 13.97
N GLN A 358 20.10 1.19 12.65
CA GLN A 358 21.07 0.32 11.98
C GLN A 358 22.51 0.79 12.20
N LYS A 359 22.79 2.10 12.14
CA LYS A 359 24.09 2.70 12.48
C LYS A 359 24.56 2.22 13.87
N ARG A 360 23.70 2.27 14.89
CA ARG A 360 24.01 1.76 16.24
C ARG A 360 24.15 0.25 16.36
N LYS A 361 23.53 -0.52 15.48
CA LYS A 361 23.76 -1.97 15.39
C LYS A 361 25.14 -2.23 14.78
N TYR A 362 25.48 -1.53 13.70
CA TYR A 362 26.81 -1.62 13.06
C TYR A 362 27.93 -1.19 14.01
N GLU A 363 27.79 -0.05 14.68
CA GLU A 363 28.69 0.41 15.76
C GLU A 363 28.90 -0.70 16.79
N LYS A 364 27.81 -1.33 17.30
CA LYS A 364 27.93 -2.45 18.24
C LYS A 364 28.71 -3.65 17.69
N GLU A 365 28.41 -4.15 16.47
CA GLU A 365 29.13 -5.33 15.95
C GLU A 365 30.62 -5.02 15.67
N MET A 366 30.94 -3.77 15.34
CA MET A 366 32.31 -3.29 15.14
C MET A 366 33.07 -3.14 16.47
N ASP A 367 32.43 -2.62 17.51
CA ASP A 367 32.99 -2.49 18.86
C ASP A 367 33.04 -3.84 19.63
N ASP A 368 32.38 -4.89 19.12
CA ASP A 368 32.27 -6.15 19.85
C ASP A 368 33.63 -6.84 20.08
N THR A 369 34.02 -6.84 21.35
CA THR A 369 35.25 -7.44 21.90
C THR A 369 34.97 -8.73 22.68
N GLU A 370 33.71 -9.15 22.80
CA GLU A 370 33.35 -10.37 23.51
C GLU A 370 33.87 -11.62 22.77
N LYS A 371 33.91 -12.75 23.48
CA LYS A 371 34.18 -14.04 22.85
C LYS A 371 33.03 -14.35 21.90
N PRO A 372 33.29 -14.91 20.70
CA PRO A 372 32.20 -15.32 19.82
C PRO A 372 31.29 -16.29 20.58
N ASP A 373 29.99 -16.10 20.43
CA ASP A 373 28.99 -17.04 20.93
C ASP A 373 29.35 -18.45 20.43
N ASN A 374 29.30 -19.47 21.30
CA ASN A 374 29.94 -20.79 21.08
C ASN A 374 29.27 -21.63 19.97
N ASN A 375 28.39 -21.03 19.17
CA ASN A 375 27.83 -21.60 17.95
C ASN A 375 28.56 -21.10 16.70
N GLU A 376 28.50 -21.88 15.63
CA GLU A 376 29.27 -21.60 14.41
C GLU A 376 28.83 -20.33 13.69
N ASN A 377 27.60 -19.85 13.90
CA ASN A 377 27.13 -18.57 13.35
C ASN A 377 27.82 -17.38 14.04
N GLY A 378 28.01 -17.43 15.37
CA GLY A 378 28.79 -16.43 16.12
C GLY A 378 30.24 -16.38 15.67
N ILE A 379 30.89 -17.55 15.54
CA ILE A 379 32.26 -17.68 15.03
C ILE A 379 32.38 -17.15 13.60
N TYR A 380 31.44 -17.51 12.72
CA TYR A 380 31.42 -17.07 11.33
C TYR A 380 31.29 -15.55 11.19
N ASN A 381 30.28 -14.97 11.84
CA ASN A 381 30.03 -13.53 11.73
C ASN A 381 31.21 -12.75 12.32
N LYS A 382 31.77 -13.19 13.46
CA LYS A 382 32.96 -12.59 14.05
C LYS A 382 34.13 -12.58 13.05
N LYS A 383 34.42 -13.71 12.40
CA LYS A 383 35.47 -13.74 11.37
C LYS A 383 35.24 -12.67 10.27
N PHE A 384 34.03 -12.56 9.74
CA PHE A 384 33.72 -11.57 8.70
C PHE A 384 33.90 -10.13 9.24
N TYR A 385 33.48 -9.85 10.46
CA TYR A 385 33.70 -8.53 11.08
C TYR A 385 35.17 -8.25 11.39
N ASP A 386 35.97 -9.23 11.75
CA ASP A 386 37.41 -9.03 12.01
C ASP A 386 38.16 -8.75 10.69
N GLU A 387 37.79 -9.42 9.58
CA GLU A 387 38.25 -9.05 8.22
C GLU A 387 37.77 -7.63 7.83
N LEU A 388 36.50 -7.28 8.10
CA LEU A 388 35.94 -5.96 7.83
C LEU A 388 36.62 -4.84 8.64
N LYS A 389 36.92 -5.06 9.93
CA LYS A 389 37.68 -4.15 10.81
C LYS A 389 39.09 -3.91 10.28
N THR A 390 39.69 -4.91 9.65
CA THR A 390 41.04 -4.81 9.06
C THR A 390 41.04 -3.89 7.83
N SER A 391 40.05 -4.04 6.94
CA SER A 391 39.89 -3.22 5.73
C SER A 391 39.34 -1.81 6.02
N TYR A 392 38.41 -1.69 6.97
CA TYR A 392 37.65 -0.46 7.27
C TYR A 392 37.82 -0.09 8.75
N LYS A 393 39.06 0.26 9.12
CA LYS A 393 39.50 0.58 10.50
C LYS A 393 38.72 1.71 11.19
N GLU A 394 37.97 2.51 10.44
CA GLU A 394 37.15 3.60 10.96
C GLU A 394 35.69 3.37 10.56
N VAL A 395 34.77 3.40 11.53
CA VAL A 395 33.32 3.15 11.35
C VAL A 395 32.72 3.98 10.20
N ASN A 396 33.18 5.21 10.02
CA ASN A 396 32.69 6.13 8.98
C ASN A 396 32.95 5.64 7.54
N ARG A 397 34.00 4.84 7.31
CA ARG A 397 34.36 4.33 5.97
C ARG A 397 33.34 3.35 5.41
N PHE A 398 32.56 2.68 6.27
CA PHE A 398 31.45 1.85 5.82
C PHE A 398 30.29 2.68 5.27
N PHE A 399 30.02 3.85 5.85
CA PHE A 399 29.03 4.77 5.32
C PHE A 399 29.46 5.37 3.97
N ASP A 400 30.76 5.49 3.71
CA ASP A 400 31.29 5.84 2.39
C ASP A 400 31.09 4.74 1.33
N LEU A 401 30.98 3.46 1.73
CA LEU A 401 30.55 2.39 0.82
C LEU A 401 29.07 2.52 0.47
N LEU A 402 28.22 2.86 1.45
CA LEU A 402 26.79 3.09 1.21
C LEU A 402 26.56 4.34 0.34
N ASN A 403 27.40 5.37 0.45
CA ASN A 403 27.39 6.53 -0.44
C ASN A 403 27.72 6.14 -1.90
N LYS A 404 28.56 5.12 -2.09
CA LYS A 404 28.99 4.56 -3.40
C LYS A 404 28.11 3.38 -3.87
N GLY A 405 26.92 3.22 -3.31
CA GLY A 405 25.90 2.33 -3.88
C GLY A 405 25.49 2.83 -5.28
N PRO A 406 25.27 1.95 -6.27
CA PRO A 406 25.05 2.35 -7.67
C PRO A 406 23.79 3.22 -7.88
N ILE A 407 22.80 3.16 -6.98
CA ILE A 407 21.68 4.10 -6.97
C ILE A 407 22.03 5.35 -6.15
N CYS A 408 22.66 5.20 -4.99
CA CYS A 408 23.03 6.31 -4.11
C CYS A 408 24.03 7.32 -4.73
N GLU A 409 24.99 6.86 -5.53
CA GLU A 409 25.98 7.70 -6.21
C GLU A 409 25.36 8.55 -7.34
N HIS A 410 24.17 8.20 -7.82
CA HIS A 410 23.58 8.73 -9.05
C HIS A 410 22.17 9.34 -8.88
N ILE A 411 21.81 9.77 -7.66
CA ILE A 411 20.52 10.45 -7.39
C ILE A 411 20.42 11.79 -8.14
N ASP A 412 21.21 12.79 -7.71
CA ASP A 412 21.34 14.13 -8.30
C ASP A 412 22.69 14.75 -7.88
N LYS A 413 23.40 15.41 -8.83
CA LYS A 413 24.67 16.12 -8.58
C LYS A 413 24.52 17.31 -7.61
N LYS A 414 23.33 17.89 -7.46
CA LYS A 414 23.05 19.00 -6.53
C LYS A 414 22.92 18.57 -5.08
N ILE A 415 22.46 17.34 -4.84
CA ILE A 415 22.16 16.81 -3.51
C ILE A 415 22.90 15.46 -3.36
N PRO A 416 24.24 15.49 -3.29
CA PRO A 416 25.03 14.27 -3.12
C PRO A 416 24.70 13.62 -1.78
N MET A 417 24.56 12.30 -1.82
CA MET A 417 24.33 11.45 -0.65
C MET A 417 25.55 11.42 0.26
N ASP A 418 25.30 11.53 1.57
CA ASP A 418 26.34 11.47 2.58
C ASP A 418 25.77 10.90 3.89
N TYR A 419 25.94 9.59 4.10
CA TYR A 419 25.52 8.89 5.32
C TYR A 419 26.37 9.24 6.56
N ASN A 420 27.51 9.93 6.40
CA ASN A 420 28.24 10.54 7.50
C ASN A 420 27.55 11.85 7.91
N ASN A 421 27.16 12.71 6.96
CA ASN A 421 26.32 13.89 7.20
C ASN A 421 24.81 13.59 7.17
N THR A 422 24.33 12.99 8.27
CA THR A 422 22.91 12.60 8.38
C THR A 422 21.93 13.77 8.27
N GLU A 423 22.31 14.99 8.67
CA GLU A 423 21.43 16.16 8.64
C GLU A 423 21.13 16.60 7.19
N LYS A 424 22.17 16.65 6.35
CA LYS A 424 22.03 16.87 4.90
C LYS A 424 21.26 15.72 4.23
N THR A 425 21.58 14.47 4.54
CA THR A 425 21.00 13.30 3.88
C THR A 425 19.51 13.10 4.18
N PHE A 426 19.06 13.41 5.40
CA PHE A 426 17.65 13.31 5.82
C PHE A 426 16.94 14.68 5.90
N SER A 427 17.44 15.68 5.17
CA SER A 427 16.85 17.02 5.07
C SER A 427 15.52 17.04 4.30
N SER A 428 14.76 18.14 4.46
CA SER A 428 13.55 18.41 3.67
C SER A 428 13.90 18.62 2.19
N SER A 429 13.00 18.23 1.29
CA SER A 429 13.17 18.44 -0.15
C SER A 429 13.38 19.92 -0.46
N GLU A 430 14.29 20.23 -1.39
CA GLU A 430 14.63 21.61 -1.72
C GLU A 430 13.50 22.39 -2.41
N TYR A 431 12.48 21.67 -2.89
CA TYR A 431 11.24 22.20 -3.46
C TYR A 431 10.23 22.60 -2.38
N CYS A 432 10.44 22.20 -1.12
CA CYS A 432 9.55 22.46 0.02
C CYS A 432 9.93 23.72 0.83
N LYS A 433 10.26 24.82 0.14
CA LYS A 433 10.59 26.12 0.74
C LYS A 433 9.35 27.03 0.81
N SER A 434 9.38 28.05 1.65
CA SER A 434 8.45 29.20 1.58
C SER A 434 8.63 30.00 0.29
N CYS A 435 7.60 30.78 -0.11
CA CYS A 435 7.76 31.74 -1.20
C CYS A 435 8.87 32.77 -0.91
N PRO A 436 9.70 33.13 -1.90
CA PRO A 436 10.68 34.21 -1.76
C PRO A 436 10.01 35.55 -1.43
N ILE A 437 10.36 36.14 -0.28
CA ILE A 437 9.74 37.38 0.20
C ILE A 437 10.22 38.61 -0.59
N PHE A 438 11.47 38.56 -1.04
CA PHE A 438 12.13 39.61 -1.80
C PHE A 438 13.04 38.98 -2.87
N ASN A 439 13.34 39.71 -3.94
CA ASN A 439 14.35 39.33 -4.94
C ASN A 439 15.77 39.52 -4.38
N LEU A 440 16.10 38.79 -3.31
CA LEU A 440 17.40 38.76 -2.66
C LEU A 440 18.43 38.10 -3.58
N LYS A 441 19.12 38.92 -4.40
CA LYS A 441 20.33 38.49 -5.11
C LYS A 441 21.47 38.35 -4.10
N CYS A 442 21.72 37.13 -3.64
CA CYS A 442 22.84 36.83 -2.75
C CYS A 442 24.18 36.91 -3.51
N ALA A 443 24.92 38.00 -3.33
CA ALA A 443 26.28 38.10 -3.84
C ALA A 443 27.22 37.18 -3.04
N ASN A 444 28.06 36.41 -3.74
CA ASN A 444 29.15 35.61 -3.17
C ASN A 444 28.75 34.72 -1.97
N GLY A 445 27.55 34.12 -2.02
CA GLY A 445 27.04 33.16 -1.03
C GLY A 445 26.64 33.76 0.32
N LYS A 446 26.81 35.06 0.56
CA LYS A 446 26.37 35.73 1.78
C LYS A 446 25.00 36.38 1.55
N CYS A 447 23.98 35.92 2.26
CA CYS A 447 22.68 36.57 2.26
C CYS A 447 22.76 37.88 3.05
N ASN A 448 22.41 38.99 2.42
CA ASN A 448 22.20 40.29 3.06
C ASN A 448 21.29 40.18 4.30
N SER A 449 21.45 41.11 5.25
CA SER A 449 20.50 41.33 6.33
C SER A 449 19.13 41.73 5.75
N LEU A 450 18.05 41.52 6.52
CA LEU A 450 16.77 42.17 6.22
C LEU A 450 16.91 43.71 6.18
N ASP A 451 17.93 44.28 6.81
CA ASP A 451 18.19 45.74 6.82
C ASP A 451 18.68 46.26 5.47
N ASP A 452 19.49 45.50 4.73
CA ASP A 452 20.13 45.97 3.48
C ASP A 452 19.17 45.91 2.25
N ILE A 453 17.96 45.39 2.44
CA ILE A 453 16.94 45.28 1.39
C ILE A 453 16.33 46.66 1.10
N SER A 454 16.53 47.20 -0.11
CA SER A 454 15.80 48.38 -0.57
C SER A 454 14.33 48.04 -0.86
N CYS A 455 13.39 48.88 -0.39
CA CYS A 455 11.98 48.73 -0.71
C CYS A 455 11.65 49.49 -2.02
N PRO A 456 10.93 48.89 -2.98
CA PRO A 456 10.45 49.61 -4.15
C PRO A 456 9.39 50.65 -3.77
N ASN A 457 9.30 51.73 -4.53
CA ASN A 457 8.18 52.68 -4.42
C ASN A 457 6.86 52.00 -4.82
N ILE A 458 5.88 52.00 -3.91
CA ILE A 458 4.55 51.42 -4.11
C ILE A 458 3.52 52.48 -3.71
N PRO A 459 2.46 52.73 -4.52
CA PRO A 459 1.37 53.62 -4.15
C PRO A 459 0.70 53.18 -2.84
N THR A 460 0.49 54.10 -1.91
CA THR A 460 -0.11 53.78 -0.60
C THR A 460 -1.61 53.54 -0.69
N MET A 461 -2.07 52.33 -0.36
CA MET A 461 -3.48 52.08 -0.06
C MET A 461 -3.92 52.78 1.23
N SER A 462 -5.10 53.39 1.19
CA SER A 462 -5.52 54.46 2.12
C SER A 462 -5.85 54.04 3.56
N ASN A 463 -5.87 52.74 3.88
CA ASN A 463 -6.53 52.21 5.10
C ASN A 463 -5.60 51.51 6.11
N ILE A 464 -4.28 51.70 6.06
CA ILE A 464 -3.33 51.19 7.06
C ILE A 464 -2.50 52.35 7.65
N SER A 465 -3.14 53.20 8.45
CA SER A 465 -2.55 54.44 8.99
C SER A 465 -1.77 54.27 10.29
N THR A 466 -1.99 53.20 11.06
CA THR A 466 -1.60 53.12 12.48
C THR A 466 -0.27 52.40 12.79
N TYR A 467 0.26 51.57 11.89
CA TYR A 467 1.30 50.58 12.26
C TYR A 467 2.70 50.77 11.65
N LYS A 468 2.98 51.92 11.02
CA LYS A 468 4.29 52.18 10.38
C LYS A 468 5.49 52.21 11.33
N ASN A 469 5.28 52.41 12.63
CA ASN A 469 6.33 52.70 13.63
C ASN A 469 6.57 51.56 14.66
N GLY A 470 6.30 50.31 14.31
CA GLY A 470 6.51 49.17 15.20
C GLY A 470 8.00 48.77 15.33
N SER A 471 8.60 48.96 16.51
CA SER A 471 9.96 48.51 16.82
C SER A 471 10.17 46.99 16.60
N PRO A 472 11.37 46.55 16.17
CA PRO A 472 11.69 45.13 16.03
C PRO A 472 11.43 44.36 17.34
N THR A 473 10.85 43.17 17.23
CA THR A 473 10.42 42.35 18.36
C THR A 473 11.08 40.97 18.25
N ASP A 474 11.79 40.54 19.30
CA ASP A 474 12.36 39.19 19.37
C ASP A 474 11.32 38.19 19.88
N ILE A 475 11.02 37.18 19.05
CA ILE A 475 10.20 36.00 19.40
C ILE A 475 11.15 34.82 19.61
N TYR A 476 11.07 34.19 20.78
CA TYR A 476 11.78 32.95 21.08
C TYR A 476 10.80 31.79 20.93
N ILE A 477 11.17 30.71 20.24
CA ILE A 477 10.29 29.56 19.99
C ILE A 477 11.02 28.26 20.37
N LEU A 478 10.45 27.47 21.28
CA LEU A 478 10.93 26.11 21.55
C LEU A 478 10.47 25.13 20.46
N VAL A 479 11.41 24.42 19.84
CA VAL A 479 11.15 23.42 18.80
C VAL A 479 11.67 22.05 19.25
N ASN A 480 10.75 21.10 19.42
CA ASN A 480 11.02 19.71 19.82
C ASN A 480 11.24 18.82 18.58
N ASP A 481 12.22 19.22 17.77
CA ASP A 481 12.74 18.42 16.67
C ASP A 481 13.70 17.38 17.25
N SER A 482 13.36 16.09 17.11
CA SER A 482 14.14 14.99 17.68
C SER A 482 15.44 14.68 16.93
N ASN A 483 15.65 15.33 15.78
CA ASN A 483 16.65 14.91 14.81
C ASN A 483 17.76 15.96 14.70
N LYS A 484 17.42 17.25 14.67
CA LYS A 484 18.31 18.33 14.16
C LYS A 484 19.06 19.23 15.15
N ARG A 485 18.81 19.18 16.47
CA ARG A 485 19.57 20.02 17.43
C ARG A 485 19.93 19.27 18.70
N GLU A 486 21.04 19.64 19.33
CA GLU A 486 21.27 19.30 20.75
C GLU A 486 20.34 20.13 21.64
N LEU A 487 20.14 19.68 22.89
CA LEU A 487 19.30 20.42 23.84
C LEU A 487 20.09 21.61 24.40
N SER A 488 19.62 22.85 24.12
CA SER A 488 20.42 24.05 24.40
C SER A 488 20.91 24.12 25.85
N ASN A 489 22.13 24.61 26.04
CA ASN A 489 22.68 24.91 27.35
C ASN A 489 21.87 25.97 28.12
N ASP A 490 21.11 26.82 27.41
CA ASP A 490 20.17 27.81 27.97
C ASP A 490 18.90 27.17 28.54
N LEU A 491 18.68 25.87 28.29
CA LEU A 491 17.53 25.08 28.75
C LEU A 491 17.94 23.96 29.73
N PRO A 492 18.78 24.21 30.76
CA PRO A 492 19.27 23.17 31.66
C PRO A 492 18.13 22.47 32.40
N ASP A 493 17.03 23.19 32.57
CA ASP A 493 15.78 22.79 33.20
C ASP A 493 15.06 21.63 32.48
N PHE A 494 15.38 21.38 31.21
CA PHE A 494 14.84 20.29 30.40
C PHE A 494 15.82 19.12 30.21
N LYS A 495 17.11 19.23 30.61
CA LYS A 495 18.12 18.16 30.50
C LYS A 495 17.77 16.85 31.23
N LYS A 496 16.74 16.88 32.10
CA LYS A 496 16.27 15.72 32.90
C LYS A 496 14.90 15.19 32.47
N CYS A 497 14.45 15.50 31.25
CA CYS A 497 13.08 15.26 30.78
C CYS A 497 12.96 14.24 29.63
N ASP A 498 12.64 12.98 29.94
CA ASP A 498 12.44 11.91 28.93
C ASP A 498 11.30 12.16 27.92
N ILE A 499 10.40 13.12 28.20
CA ILE A 499 9.42 13.59 27.21
C ILE A 499 10.10 14.34 26.04
N PHE A 500 11.17 15.09 26.33
CA PHE A 500 11.77 16.14 25.49
C PHE A 500 13.28 15.92 25.30
N LYS A 501 13.69 14.80 24.69
CA LYS A 501 15.11 14.39 24.64
C LYS A 501 16.02 15.33 23.82
N LYS A 502 15.45 16.13 22.92
CA LYS A 502 16.11 17.23 22.19
C LYS A 502 15.11 18.38 22.07
N LEU A 503 15.50 19.57 22.51
CA LEU A 503 14.73 20.82 22.41
C LEU A 503 15.68 21.92 21.95
N GLY A 504 15.46 22.41 20.73
CA GLY A 504 16.08 23.63 20.25
C GLY A 504 15.27 24.86 20.68
N GLN A 505 15.93 26.02 20.76
CA GLN A 505 15.28 27.32 20.82
C GLN A 505 15.68 28.13 19.58
N GLN A 506 14.70 28.55 18.78
CA GLN A 506 14.92 29.49 17.68
C GLN A 506 14.67 30.91 18.19
N LYS A 507 15.57 31.83 17.84
CA LYS A 507 15.42 33.28 18.10
C LYS A 507 15.10 33.98 16.79
N TRP A 508 13.87 34.47 16.67
CA TRP A 508 13.34 35.19 15.52
C TRP A 508 13.24 36.69 15.81
N ASN A 509 13.91 37.54 15.04
CA ASN A 509 13.75 38.98 15.09
C ASN A 509 12.73 39.41 14.03
N CYS A 510 11.56 39.88 14.45
CA CYS A 510 10.44 40.24 13.57
C CYS A 510 10.25 41.76 13.52
N LYS A 511 10.15 42.32 12.31
CA LYS A 511 10.01 43.77 12.08
C LYS A 511 9.08 44.09 10.90
N TYR A 512 8.55 45.30 10.88
CA TYR A 512 7.77 45.80 9.75
C TYR A 512 8.72 46.40 8.70
N LYS A 513 8.70 45.89 7.46
CA LYS A 513 9.54 46.38 6.35
C LYS A 513 8.87 46.13 5.00
N CYS A 514 8.95 47.11 4.10
CA CYS A 514 8.32 47.07 2.77
C CYS A 514 6.83 46.66 2.81
N ASN A 515 6.07 47.28 3.72
CA ASN A 515 4.65 46.99 4.02
C ASN A 515 4.34 45.59 4.61
N LEU A 516 5.34 44.76 4.90
CA LEU A 516 5.21 43.41 5.44
C LEU A 516 5.74 43.27 6.87
N HIS A 517 5.19 42.30 7.62
CA HIS A 517 5.82 41.80 8.85
C HIS A 517 6.72 40.61 8.52
N VAL A 518 8.04 40.82 8.54
CA VAL A 518 9.06 39.84 8.16
C VAL A 518 9.93 39.48 9.37
N CYS A 519 10.28 38.20 9.50
CA CYS A 519 11.07 37.65 10.58
C CYS A 519 12.38 37.05 10.05
N GLU A 520 13.48 37.30 10.77
CA GLU A 520 14.80 36.70 10.54
C GLU A 520 15.22 35.85 11.75
N GLN A 521 15.60 34.60 11.51
CA GLN A 521 16.19 33.77 12.54
C GLN A 521 17.65 34.19 12.77
N LYS A 522 17.95 34.68 13.97
CA LYS A 522 19.28 35.17 14.37
C LYS A 522 20.25 34.05 14.74
N ASN A 523 19.74 32.89 15.17
CA ASN A 523 20.50 31.65 15.36
C ASN A 523 20.09 30.60 14.32
N PHE A 524 20.20 30.96 13.04
CA PHE A 524 19.96 30.08 11.90
C PHE A 524 21.20 29.22 11.62
N GLU A 525 20.98 27.92 11.41
CA GLU A 525 22.04 26.93 11.20
C GLU A 525 21.74 26.09 9.95
N TYR A 526 22.67 26.09 8.98
CA TYR A 526 22.41 25.58 7.63
C TYR A 526 22.36 24.04 7.61
N GLY A 527 21.25 23.48 7.11
CA GLY A 527 20.94 22.05 7.16
C GLY A 527 20.07 21.66 8.36
N ILE A 528 20.11 22.45 9.43
CA ILE A 528 19.32 22.28 10.64
C ILE A 528 18.00 23.08 10.56
N ASP A 529 18.06 24.37 10.28
CA ASP A 529 16.85 25.19 10.11
C ASP A 529 16.39 25.19 8.65
N ASP A 530 15.07 25.11 8.44
CA ASP A 530 14.48 25.02 7.10
C ASP A 530 14.66 26.34 6.30
N GLU A 531 14.62 27.51 6.96
CA GLU A 531 14.69 28.85 6.36
C GLU A 531 15.24 29.90 7.34
N LYS A 532 16.04 30.86 6.85
CA LYS A 532 16.52 32.00 7.66
C LYS A 532 15.50 33.15 7.74
N HIS A 533 14.69 33.36 6.72
CA HIS A 533 13.78 34.50 6.58
C HIS A 533 12.37 34.02 6.22
N MET A 534 11.35 34.44 6.97
CA MET A 534 9.95 34.11 6.67
C MET A 534 8.98 35.23 7.08
N LEU A 535 7.74 35.17 6.57
CA LEU A 535 6.65 36.06 6.98
C LEU A 535 6.16 35.67 8.38
N ILE A 536 5.65 36.64 9.15
CA ILE A 536 5.08 36.32 10.48
C ILE A 536 3.94 35.31 10.41
N GLU A 537 3.11 35.32 9.36
CA GLU A 537 2.02 34.33 9.20
C GLU A 537 2.56 32.92 8.98
N VAL A 538 3.63 32.77 8.18
CA VAL A 538 4.30 31.48 7.99
C VAL A 538 4.95 30.99 9.28
N LEU A 539 5.56 31.90 10.06
CA LEU A 539 6.09 31.59 11.38
C LEU A 539 4.98 31.12 12.34
N ILE A 540 3.80 31.75 12.31
CA ILE A 540 2.63 31.35 13.09
C ILE A 540 2.08 29.99 12.62
N LYS A 541 2.00 29.72 11.31
CA LYS A 541 1.63 28.38 10.78
C LYS A 541 2.56 27.29 11.31
N ARG A 542 3.88 27.51 11.21
CA ARG A 542 4.91 26.57 11.66
C ARG A 542 4.86 26.40 13.19
N TRP A 543 4.69 27.48 13.95
CA TRP A 543 4.49 27.45 15.41
C TRP A 543 3.28 26.59 15.83
N LEU A 544 2.12 26.81 15.20
CA LEU A 544 0.90 26.05 15.46
C LEU A 544 1.08 24.55 15.15
N LYS A 545 1.80 24.21 14.07
CA LYS A 545 2.13 22.81 13.72
C LYS A 545 3.02 22.17 14.79
N TYR A 546 4.08 22.85 15.24
CA TYR A 546 4.94 22.36 16.32
C TYR A 546 4.20 22.21 17.65
N PHE A 547 3.42 23.23 18.06
CA PHE A 547 2.61 23.21 19.28
C PHE A 547 1.64 22.03 19.32
N LEU A 548 0.87 21.81 18.25
CA LEU A 548 -0.11 20.71 18.21
C LEU A 548 0.56 19.33 18.11
N ASN A 549 1.69 19.21 17.42
CA ASN A 549 2.48 17.97 17.38
C ASN A 549 2.95 17.59 18.80
N ASP A 550 3.55 18.54 19.52
CA ASP A 550 4.00 18.34 20.90
C ASP A 550 2.86 18.10 21.87
N TYR A 551 1.78 18.88 21.80
CA TYR A 551 0.58 18.66 22.60
C TYR A 551 0.08 17.22 22.47
N ASN A 552 0.07 16.66 21.26
CA ASN A 552 -0.33 15.28 21.01
C ASN A 552 0.66 14.25 21.57
N LYS A 553 1.97 14.42 21.34
CA LYS A 553 3.04 13.58 21.94
C LYS A 553 2.93 13.57 23.47
N ILE A 554 2.69 14.73 24.08
CA ILE A 554 2.54 14.90 25.52
C ILE A 554 1.24 14.25 26.01
N LYS A 555 0.10 14.52 25.38
CA LYS A 555 -1.21 13.93 25.72
C LYS A 555 -1.16 12.40 25.71
N GLU A 556 -0.49 11.80 24.73
CA GLU A 556 -0.30 10.34 24.69
C GLU A 556 0.57 9.84 25.86
N LYS A 557 1.73 10.46 26.10
CA LYS A 557 2.63 10.07 27.21
C LYS A 557 1.98 10.25 28.58
N LEU A 558 1.24 11.35 28.80
CA LEU A 558 0.52 11.62 30.06
C LEU A 558 -0.60 10.61 30.31
N ASN A 559 -1.40 10.24 29.29
CA ASN A 559 -2.47 9.27 29.47
C ASN A 559 -1.94 7.92 30.04
N ARG A 560 -0.70 7.53 29.71
CA ARG A 560 -0.06 6.31 30.27
C ARG A 560 0.20 6.37 31.78
N CYS A 561 0.38 7.57 32.33
CA CYS A 561 0.52 7.80 33.78
C CYS A 561 -0.83 7.92 34.50
N MET A 562 -1.91 8.18 33.77
CA MET A 562 -3.25 8.50 34.31
C MET A 562 -4.29 7.39 33.99
N ASN A 563 -3.87 6.13 33.94
CA ASN A 563 -4.69 5.02 33.44
C ASN A 563 -5.75 4.56 34.46
N ASN A 564 -6.97 5.08 34.34
CA ASN A 564 -8.07 4.83 35.29
C ASN A 564 -8.76 3.45 35.16
N GLU A 565 -8.40 2.58 34.21
CA GLU A 565 -9.13 1.31 33.93
C GLU A 565 -9.15 0.27 35.08
N LYS A 566 -8.45 0.52 36.19
CA LYS A 566 -8.35 -0.38 37.35
C LYS A 566 -8.64 0.23 38.72
N ASN A 567 -8.88 1.54 38.83
CA ASN A 567 -8.95 2.31 40.09
C ASN A 567 -7.71 2.26 41.03
N GLU A 568 -6.74 1.37 40.83
CA GLU A 568 -5.46 1.37 41.53
C GLU A 568 -4.46 2.35 40.89
N VAL A 569 -4.28 3.53 41.49
CA VAL A 569 -3.29 4.52 41.06
C VAL A 569 -1.92 4.19 41.66
N VAL A 570 -1.10 3.45 40.90
CA VAL A 570 0.27 3.11 41.30
C VAL A 570 1.20 4.32 41.16
N CYS A 571 1.90 4.70 42.22
CA CYS A 571 2.89 5.79 42.17
C CYS A 571 4.15 5.38 41.37
N ILE A 572 4.51 6.16 40.33
CA ILE A 572 5.67 5.90 39.47
C ILE A 572 6.56 7.14 39.39
N LYS A 573 7.84 7.01 39.78
CA LYS A 573 8.76 8.17 39.90
C LYS A 573 9.01 8.88 38.57
N ASP A 574 9.06 8.16 37.45
CA ASP A 574 9.22 8.77 36.12
C ASP A 574 8.00 9.56 35.65
N CYS A 575 6.78 9.16 36.05
CA CYS A 575 5.57 9.92 35.75
C CYS A 575 5.56 11.28 36.45
N TYR A 576 6.03 11.36 37.70
CA TYR A 576 6.22 12.64 38.39
C TYR A 576 7.19 13.57 37.65
N LYS A 577 8.39 13.08 37.28
CA LYS A 577 9.37 13.85 36.49
C LYS A 577 8.74 14.39 35.21
N ASN A 578 8.09 13.51 34.45
CA ASN A 578 7.42 13.84 33.19
C ASN A 578 6.37 14.94 33.36
N CYS A 579 5.55 14.86 34.42
CA CYS A 579 4.53 15.89 34.70
C CYS A 579 5.10 17.21 35.24
N VAL A 580 6.25 17.19 35.91
CA VAL A 580 7.01 18.42 36.21
C VAL A 580 7.53 19.07 34.92
N CYS A 581 8.15 18.28 34.03
CA CYS A 581 8.69 18.75 32.75
C CYS A 581 7.62 19.37 31.84
N VAL A 582 6.45 18.73 31.71
CA VAL A 582 5.32 19.29 30.94
C VAL A 582 4.81 20.59 31.56
N GLY A 583 4.75 20.69 32.89
CA GLY A 583 4.41 21.94 33.57
C GLY A 583 5.36 23.11 33.27
N LYS A 584 6.63 22.83 32.91
CA LYS A 584 7.58 23.85 32.42
C LYS A 584 7.34 24.19 30.95
N TRP A 585 7.07 23.19 30.11
CA TRP A 585 6.73 23.38 28.69
C TRP A 585 5.44 24.20 28.52
N ILE A 586 4.40 23.95 29.34
CA ILE A 586 3.15 24.73 29.34
C ILE A 586 3.44 26.21 29.53
N LYS A 587 4.15 26.59 30.61
CA LYS A 587 4.50 27.99 30.88
C LYS A 587 5.24 28.64 29.72
N LYS A 588 6.20 27.93 29.11
CA LYS A 588 6.93 28.46 27.95
C LYS A 588 6.02 28.62 26.72
N LYS A 589 5.07 27.72 26.48
CA LYS A 589 4.08 27.89 25.40
C LYS A 589 3.02 28.96 25.70
N GLU A 590 2.72 29.24 26.96
CA GLU A 590 1.93 30.40 27.37
C GLU A 590 2.68 31.71 27.07
N GLU A 591 3.95 31.83 27.49
CA GLU A 591 4.82 32.97 27.17
C GLU A 591 4.95 33.20 25.65
N GLU A 592 5.26 32.14 24.88
CA GLU A 592 5.35 32.18 23.42
C GLU A 592 4.05 32.66 22.77
N TRP A 593 2.90 32.10 23.18
CA TRP A 593 1.61 32.45 22.60
C TRP A 593 1.17 33.87 22.94
N GLN A 594 1.43 34.36 24.16
CA GLN A 594 1.09 35.75 24.52
C GLN A 594 1.89 36.77 23.70
N ASN A 595 3.19 36.52 23.46
CA ASN A 595 4.03 37.38 22.63
C ASN A 595 3.56 37.42 21.17
N ILE A 596 3.22 36.25 20.60
CA ILE A 596 2.66 36.13 19.24
C ILE A 596 1.28 36.82 19.15
N LYS A 597 0.39 36.54 20.10
CA LYS A 597 -1.01 36.98 20.09
C LYS A 597 -1.14 38.49 20.22
N SER A 598 -0.47 39.08 21.20
CA SER A 598 -0.53 40.52 21.49
C SER A 598 0.06 41.38 20.38
N ARG A 599 1.22 40.98 19.83
CA ARG A 599 1.91 41.77 18.80
C ARG A 599 1.36 41.54 17.39
N TYR A 600 0.98 40.31 17.03
CA TYR A 600 0.73 39.95 15.62
C TYR A 600 -0.65 39.35 15.31
N VAL A 601 -1.40 38.84 16.29
CA VAL A 601 -2.77 38.32 16.03
C VAL A 601 -3.83 39.39 16.31
N GLN A 602 -3.68 40.18 17.37
CA GLN A 602 -4.65 41.21 17.75
C GLN A 602 -4.72 42.39 16.75
N GLN A 603 -3.63 42.70 16.04
CA GLN A 603 -3.53 43.82 15.09
C GLN A 603 -4.43 43.69 13.84
N TYR A 604 -4.93 42.50 13.50
CA TYR A 604 -5.79 42.27 12.32
C TYR A 604 -7.31 42.38 12.62
N ASN A 605 -7.70 43.22 13.58
CA ASN A 605 -9.07 43.30 14.11
C ASN A 605 -9.65 44.73 14.10
N ASN A 606 -9.83 45.33 12.92
CA ASN A 606 -10.44 46.67 12.81
C ASN A 606 -11.99 46.71 12.85
N ASN A 607 -12.70 45.57 12.84
CA ASN A 607 -14.18 45.59 12.93
C ASN A 607 -14.87 44.28 13.41
N ASP A 608 -14.14 43.21 13.72
CA ASP A 608 -14.74 41.89 14.04
C ASP A 608 -14.16 41.31 15.34
N LYS A 609 -15.04 40.76 16.19
CA LYS A 609 -14.88 40.80 17.67
C LYS A 609 -14.38 39.52 18.35
N ASP A 610 -14.03 38.47 17.62
CA ASP A 610 -13.53 37.22 18.21
C ASP A 610 -12.30 36.61 17.51
N VAL A 611 -11.14 36.69 18.17
CA VAL A 611 -9.89 36.03 17.77
C VAL A 611 -10.02 34.50 17.77
N SER A 612 -10.84 33.93 18.66
CA SER A 612 -11.10 32.48 18.72
C SER A 612 -11.78 31.99 17.44
N SER A 613 -12.71 32.77 16.87
CA SER A 613 -13.38 32.44 15.59
C SER A 613 -12.40 32.39 14.40
N LYS A 614 -11.53 33.40 14.26
CA LYS A 614 -10.50 33.46 13.19
C LYS A 614 -9.51 32.30 13.31
N LEU A 615 -9.01 32.03 14.52
CA LEU A 615 -8.12 30.90 14.77
C LEU A 615 -8.80 29.54 14.49
N LYS A 616 -10.07 29.37 14.85
CA LYS A 616 -10.83 28.15 14.49
C LYS A 616 -10.96 27.98 12.97
N LYS A 617 -11.20 29.05 12.21
CA LYS A 617 -11.23 29.01 10.74
C LYS A 617 -9.86 28.61 10.17
N PHE A 618 -8.77 29.12 10.75
CA PHE A 618 -7.40 28.77 10.36
C PHE A 618 -7.06 27.30 10.64
N LEU A 619 -7.38 26.80 11.84
CA LEU A 619 -7.16 25.42 12.28
C LEU A 619 -8.06 24.38 11.58
N LYS A 620 -8.96 24.81 10.67
CA LYS A 620 -9.70 23.92 9.73
C LYS A 620 -8.94 23.63 8.43
N GLN A 621 -7.84 24.33 8.14
CA GLN A 621 -6.99 24.03 6.98
C GLN A 621 -6.50 22.58 7.03
N ASP A 622 -6.39 21.92 5.87
CA ASP A 622 -6.08 20.48 5.76
C ASP A 622 -4.78 20.11 6.53
N MET A 623 -3.78 21.01 6.52
CA MET A 623 -2.50 20.86 7.24
C MET A 623 -2.65 20.62 8.77
N PHE A 624 -3.70 21.16 9.41
CA PHE A 624 -3.90 21.05 10.86
C PHE A 624 -4.86 19.91 11.23
N LYS A 625 -5.64 19.39 10.28
CA LYS A 625 -6.76 18.45 10.44
C LYS A 625 -6.42 17.23 11.30
N ASN A 626 -5.30 16.55 11.02
CA ASN A 626 -4.86 15.38 11.78
C ASN A 626 -4.37 15.75 13.19
N TYR A 627 -3.61 16.84 13.33
CA TYR A 627 -3.11 17.31 14.62
C TYR A 627 -4.26 17.75 15.54
N ILE A 628 -5.28 18.44 15.01
CA ILE A 628 -6.49 18.85 15.75
C ILE A 628 -7.34 17.63 16.12
N LYS A 629 -7.57 16.69 15.19
CA LYS A 629 -8.30 15.43 15.46
C LYS A 629 -7.70 14.65 16.65
N ASN A 630 -6.37 14.63 16.75
CA ASN A 630 -5.67 14.00 17.87
C ASN A 630 -5.71 14.84 19.16
N ALA A 631 -5.75 16.18 19.05
CA ALA A 631 -5.76 17.09 20.19
C ALA A 631 -7.12 17.14 20.92
N LEU A 632 -8.22 17.03 20.17
CA LEU A 632 -9.60 16.96 20.67
C LEU A 632 -9.89 15.71 21.51
N ASN A 633 -10.95 15.75 22.32
CA ASN A 633 -11.46 14.59 23.05
C ASN A 633 -12.44 13.77 22.19
N ASN A 634 -12.73 12.53 22.60
CA ASN A 634 -13.66 11.66 21.88
C ASN A 634 -15.06 12.30 21.75
N GLY A 635 -15.55 12.47 20.53
CA GLY A 635 -16.84 13.10 20.23
C GLY A 635 -16.82 14.64 20.15
N GLU A 636 -15.71 15.28 20.51
CA GLU A 636 -15.57 16.74 20.50
C GLU A 636 -15.36 17.29 19.07
N ARG A 637 -15.87 18.50 18.79
CA ARG A 637 -15.62 19.23 17.53
C ARG A 637 -14.90 20.56 17.82
N LEU A 638 -13.99 20.97 16.93
CA LEU A 638 -13.24 22.23 17.03
C LEU A 638 -14.16 23.46 17.21
N ASP A 639 -15.27 23.51 16.48
CA ASP A 639 -16.24 24.60 16.57
C ASP A 639 -16.89 24.70 17.96
N SER A 640 -17.24 23.56 18.56
CA SER A 640 -17.88 23.47 19.88
C SER A 640 -16.96 23.78 21.06
N MET A 641 -15.65 23.93 20.86
CA MET A 641 -14.72 24.32 21.93
C MET A 641 -15.07 25.72 22.46
N LYS A 642 -15.64 25.80 23.66
CA LYS A 642 -15.94 27.05 24.37
C LYS A 642 -15.61 26.88 25.84
N GLU A 643 -14.63 27.62 26.32
CA GLU A 643 -14.29 27.75 27.74
C GLU A 643 -14.03 29.25 27.97
N SER A 644 -14.67 29.85 28.97
CA SER A 644 -14.53 31.28 29.25
C SER A 644 -13.19 31.58 29.94
N SER A 645 -12.64 32.77 29.71
CA SER A 645 -11.66 33.32 30.65
C SER A 645 -12.42 33.62 31.95
N GLY A 646 -12.18 32.84 33.00
CA GLY A 646 -13.01 32.84 34.21
C GLY A 646 -13.21 34.25 34.79
N CYS A 647 -14.44 34.76 34.71
CA CYS A 647 -14.77 36.12 35.09
C CYS A 647 -14.55 36.28 36.60
N LYS A 648 -13.55 37.07 37.02
CA LYS A 648 -13.36 37.41 38.42
C LYS A 648 -14.31 38.54 38.82
N GLU A 649 -14.97 38.33 39.95
CA GLU A 649 -15.86 39.25 40.67
C GLU A 649 -17.21 39.54 39.99
N SER A 650 -18.16 39.98 40.82
CA SER A 650 -19.58 39.95 40.53
C SER A 650 -20.03 41.17 39.72
N SER A 651 -20.72 40.91 38.61
CA SER A 651 -21.16 41.92 37.65
C SER A 651 -22.21 42.90 38.21
N LYS A 652 -21.76 43.97 38.87
CA LYS A 652 -22.58 45.20 39.00
C LYS A 652 -22.67 45.89 37.63
N SER A 653 -23.75 45.60 36.92
CA SER A 653 -24.40 46.49 35.94
C SER A 653 -23.49 47.39 35.08
N ASN A 654 -22.71 46.79 34.18
CA ASN A 654 -22.34 47.44 32.91
C ASN A 654 -21.88 46.40 31.88
N GLY A 655 -22.33 46.53 30.63
CA GLY A 655 -22.32 45.45 29.63
C GLY A 655 -20.96 45.15 28.98
N LYS A 656 -20.08 44.42 29.67
CA LYS A 656 -18.97 43.68 29.04
C LYS A 656 -19.23 42.17 29.15
N SER A 657 -19.41 41.50 28.01
CA SER A 657 -19.43 40.03 27.94
C SER A 657 -18.04 39.46 28.22
N CYS A 658 -17.92 38.43 29.07
CA CYS A 658 -16.64 37.78 29.29
C CYS A 658 -16.09 37.18 27.99
N GLU A 659 -14.79 37.31 27.75
CA GLU A 659 -14.15 36.79 26.54
C GLU A 659 -14.06 35.26 26.56
N ASN A 660 -14.13 34.65 25.38
CA ASN A 660 -13.90 33.22 25.22
C ASN A 660 -12.39 32.97 25.07
N ASN A 661 -11.88 31.92 25.72
CA ASN A 661 -10.51 31.48 25.47
C ASN A 661 -10.34 31.07 24.00
N ASP A 662 -9.14 31.30 23.45
CA ASP A 662 -8.77 30.77 22.14
C ASP A 662 -8.38 29.28 22.25
N VAL A 663 -8.31 28.59 21.10
CA VAL A 663 -8.06 27.15 21.04
C VAL A 663 -6.72 26.76 21.68
N ILE A 664 -5.69 27.60 21.62
CA ILE A 664 -4.38 27.32 22.22
C ILE A 664 -4.46 27.44 23.74
N THR A 665 -5.07 28.51 24.25
CA THR A 665 -5.34 28.68 25.69
C THR A 665 -6.18 27.53 26.24
N ILE A 666 -7.22 27.08 25.52
CA ILE A 666 -8.05 25.92 25.91
C ILE A 666 -7.20 24.64 26.04
N LEU A 667 -6.37 24.34 25.03
CA LEU A 667 -5.52 23.14 25.05
C LEU A 667 -4.48 23.21 26.19
N LEU A 668 -3.85 24.37 26.41
CA LEU A 668 -2.91 24.59 27.52
C LEU A 668 -3.59 24.40 28.88
N ASN A 669 -4.76 25.01 29.12
CA ASN A 669 -5.54 24.86 30.35
C ASN A 669 -5.89 23.39 30.65
N ARG A 670 -6.35 22.64 29.63
CA ARG A 670 -6.65 21.21 29.75
C ARG A 670 -5.43 20.37 30.10
N LEU A 671 -4.27 20.71 29.56
CA LEU A 671 -3.01 20.05 29.89
C LEU A 671 -2.59 20.37 31.32
N GLN A 672 -2.66 21.64 31.72
CA GLN A 672 -2.31 22.11 33.06
C GLN A 672 -3.17 21.46 34.14
N ASN A 673 -4.48 21.32 33.90
CA ASN A 673 -5.39 20.58 34.80
C ASN A 673 -4.95 19.11 34.97
N LYS A 674 -4.62 18.41 33.88
CA LYS A 674 -4.05 17.04 33.96
C LYS A 674 -2.71 16.99 34.69
N ILE A 675 -1.86 18.00 34.54
CA ILE A 675 -0.56 18.09 35.22
C ILE A 675 -0.71 18.28 36.73
N THR A 676 -1.68 19.07 37.17
CA THR A 676 -2.01 19.21 38.61
C THR A 676 -2.37 17.84 39.20
N THR A 677 -3.31 17.11 38.59
CA THR A 677 -3.69 15.76 39.07
C THR A 677 -2.52 14.77 39.03
N CYS A 678 -1.76 14.74 37.93
CA CYS A 678 -0.60 13.85 37.78
C CYS A 678 0.47 14.07 38.86
N LYS A 679 0.79 15.33 39.16
CA LYS A 679 1.76 15.67 40.21
C LYS A 679 1.30 15.16 41.57
N THR A 680 0.03 15.35 41.92
CA THR A 680 -0.53 14.86 43.20
C THR A 680 -0.60 13.33 43.27
N GLN A 681 -0.86 12.63 42.16
CA GLN A 681 -0.94 11.17 42.10
C GLN A 681 0.42 10.45 42.19
N HIS A 682 1.52 11.12 41.84
CA HIS A 682 2.87 10.54 41.87
C HIS A 682 3.82 11.28 42.83
N ASP A 683 3.26 12.01 43.79
CA ASP A 683 4.01 12.74 44.81
C ASP A 683 4.64 11.77 45.83
N GLN A 684 5.98 11.81 45.93
CA GLN A 684 6.73 10.95 46.84
C GLN A 684 6.56 11.35 48.32
N SER A 685 6.09 12.57 48.61
CA SER A 685 5.80 13.01 49.98
C SER A 685 4.55 12.36 50.60
N LYS A 686 3.82 11.55 49.82
CA LYS A 686 2.53 10.94 50.22
C LYS A 686 2.49 9.42 50.07
N ASN A 687 3.58 8.77 49.65
CA ASN A 687 3.66 7.32 49.47
C ASN A 687 5.12 6.85 49.50
N GLU A 688 5.50 6.06 50.51
CA GLU A 688 6.88 5.60 50.68
C GLU A 688 7.30 4.58 49.59
N ASN A 689 6.36 3.79 49.06
CA ASN A 689 6.60 2.70 48.10
C ASN A 689 6.30 3.06 46.62
N CYS A 690 6.80 4.21 46.15
CA CYS A 690 6.71 4.59 44.73
C CYS A 690 7.69 3.80 43.83
N PHE A 691 7.17 3.12 42.80
CA PHE A 691 7.96 2.31 41.86
C PHE A 691 8.92 3.16 41.00
N LYS A 692 10.11 2.61 40.71
CA LYS A 692 11.19 3.35 40.03
C LYS A 692 10.88 3.69 38.57
N THR A 693 10.32 2.75 37.81
CA THR A 693 10.15 2.85 36.34
C THR A 693 8.72 2.58 35.88
N LEU A 694 8.35 3.17 34.74
CA LEU A 694 7.16 2.76 33.99
C LEU A 694 7.28 1.29 33.54
N PRO A 695 6.21 0.48 33.57
CA PRO A 695 6.22 -0.83 32.93
C PRO A 695 6.45 -0.66 31.41
N PRO A 696 7.13 -1.61 30.74
CA PRO A 696 7.27 -1.60 29.29
C PRO A 696 5.87 -1.59 28.65
N PRO A 697 5.71 -0.95 27.47
CA PRO A 697 4.40 -0.83 26.85
C PRO A 697 3.79 -2.23 26.62
N PRO A 698 2.52 -2.47 26.97
CA PRO A 698 1.84 -3.66 26.50
C PRO A 698 1.97 -3.68 24.97
N PRO A 699 2.37 -4.81 24.35
CA PRO A 699 2.65 -4.87 22.92
C PRO A 699 1.43 -4.33 22.17
N ARG A 700 1.66 -3.34 21.29
CA ARG A 700 0.60 -2.51 20.68
C ARG A 700 -0.58 -3.40 20.27
N ARG A 701 -1.70 -3.29 21.00
CA ARG A 701 -2.99 -3.82 20.55
C ARG A 701 -3.45 -2.99 19.34
N ARG A 702 -2.85 -3.26 18.16
CA ARG A 702 -3.65 -3.39 16.93
C ARG A 702 -4.87 -4.21 17.36
N ARG A 703 -6.08 -3.68 17.15
CA ARG A 703 -7.32 -4.23 17.71
C ARG A 703 -7.32 -5.75 17.59
N HIS A 704 -7.44 -6.47 18.70
CA HIS A 704 -7.62 -7.91 18.61
C HIS A 704 -8.87 -8.17 17.78
N GLN A 705 -8.70 -8.81 16.60
CA GLN A 705 -9.78 -9.50 15.92
C GLN A 705 -10.53 -10.34 16.95
N GLY A 706 -11.86 -10.27 16.93
CA GLY A 706 -12.68 -10.75 18.03
C GLY A 706 -12.42 -12.23 18.34
N ARG A 707 -11.87 -12.54 19.52
CA ARG A 707 -11.92 -13.90 20.05
C ARG A 707 -13.40 -14.31 20.10
N ARG A 708 -13.79 -15.25 19.24
CA ARG A 708 -15.15 -15.80 19.17
C ARG A 708 -15.65 -16.08 20.59
N ARG A 709 -16.79 -15.49 20.99
CA ARG A 709 -17.49 -15.92 22.21
C ARG A 709 -17.78 -17.41 22.04
N ARG A 710 -17.14 -18.28 22.83
CA ARG A 710 -17.59 -19.66 22.95
C ARG A 710 -19.02 -19.63 23.48
N VAL A 711 -19.95 -20.24 22.75
CA VAL A 711 -21.31 -20.47 23.22
C VAL A 711 -21.21 -21.26 24.53
N ARG A 712 -21.99 -20.86 25.54
CA ARG A 712 -22.16 -21.67 26.76
C ARG A 712 -22.88 -22.96 26.36
N SER A 713 -22.17 -24.08 26.30
CA SER A 713 -22.82 -25.39 26.18
C SER A 713 -23.67 -25.64 27.42
N VAL A 714 -24.88 -26.17 27.20
CA VAL A 714 -25.83 -26.52 28.27
C VAL A 714 -25.24 -27.65 29.13
N ARG A 715 -25.50 -27.63 30.44
CA ARG A 715 -25.12 -28.73 31.34
C ARG A 715 -25.96 -29.97 31.01
N VAL A 716 -25.31 -31.10 30.76
CA VAL A 716 -25.91 -32.44 30.78
C VAL A 716 -25.12 -33.31 31.78
N PRO A 717 -25.76 -34.13 32.66
CA PRO A 717 -25.05 -34.75 33.78
C PRO A 717 -24.30 -36.05 33.45
N ARG A 718 -23.12 -36.20 34.07
CA ARG A 718 -22.38 -37.44 34.45
C ARG A 718 -22.77 -38.79 33.79
N ARG A 719 -21.74 -39.50 33.33
CA ARG A 719 -21.51 -40.91 33.74
C ARG A 719 -20.11 -41.12 34.31
N ARG A 720 -19.98 -42.21 35.07
CA ARG A 720 -18.80 -42.76 35.78
C ARG A 720 -18.01 -43.71 34.82
N ARG A 721 -16.81 -44.25 35.10
CA ARG A 721 -16.00 -44.41 36.34
C ARG A 721 -14.51 -44.76 36.03
N LEU A 722 -13.67 -44.64 37.05
CA LEU A 722 -12.38 -45.33 37.35
C LEU A 722 -11.06 -44.97 36.60
N PRO A 723 -9.90 -45.03 37.30
CA PRO A 723 -8.54 -44.84 36.77
C PRO A 723 -7.65 -46.11 36.88
N GLN A 724 -6.35 -45.98 36.54
CA GLN A 724 -5.28 -46.79 37.14
C GLN A 724 -4.01 -45.94 37.36
N ASN A 725 -3.16 -46.35 38.31
CA ASN A 725 -1.99 -45.62 38.83
C ASN A 725 -0.65 -46.20 38.32
N VAL A 726 0.47 -45.50 38.59
CA VAL A 726 1.80 -45.95 39.09
C VAL A 726 2.87 -44.92 38.61
N VAL A 727 3.54 -44.10 39.43
CA VAL A 727 4.51 -44.35 40.54
C VAL A 727 5.86 -44.90 40.02
N VAL A 728 7.10 -44.47 40.35
CA VAL A 728 7.77 -43.31 41.01
C VAL A 728 9.27 -43.41 40.61
N GLY A 729 10.13 -42.37 40.73
CA GLY A 729 11.60 -42.57 40.67
C GLY A 729 12.48 -41.31 40.57
N GLY A 730 13.01 -40.80 41.70
CA GLY A 730 13.73 -39.51 41.77
C GLY A 730 15.28 -39.53 41.79
N ALA A 731 15.83 -38.30 41.93
CA ALA A 731 17.23 -37.92 42.29
C ALA A 731 18.39 -38.17 41.28
N GLY A 732 19.52 -37.43 41.32
CA GLY A 732 19.79 -36.15 42.01
C GLY A 732 21.29 -35.74 42.18
N ARG A 733 21.60 -34.44 42.00
CA ARG A 733 22.77 -33.63 42.48
C ARG A 733 24.24 -33.92 42.02
N SER A 734 24.78 -32.97 41.23
CA SER A 734 25.90 -32.04 41.55
C SER A 734 27.27 -32.52 42.11
N LEU A 735 28.39 -32.16 41.45
CA LEU A 735 29.49 -31.28 41.98
C LEU A 735 30.64 -30.99 40.95
N THR A 736 31.60 -30.12 41.33
CA THR A 736 32.79 -29.61 40.58
C THR A 736 34.11 -30.22 41.18
N PRO A 737 35.40 -29.79 40.95
CA PRO A 737 35.98 -28.65 40.20
C PRO A 737 37.36 -28.81 39.47
N ALA A 738 37.89 -27.66 38.96
CA ALA A 738 39.32 -27.24 38.85
C ALA A 738 40.30 -27.78 37.75
N GLY A 739 41.26 -26.92 37.33
CA GLY A 739 42.44 -27.27 36.49
C GLY A 739 43.06 -26.13 35.64
N VAL A 740 44.17 -25.52 36.07
CA VAL A 740 44.97 -24.44 35.40
C VAL A 740 46.09 -25.08 34.52
N GLY A 741 46.73 -24.49 33.48
CA GLY A 741 46.63 -23.20 32.75
C GLY A 741 48.02 -22.69 32.23
N ARG A 742 48.06 -21.59 31.44
CA ARG A 742 49.27 -20.85 30.87
C ARG A 742 50.09 -21.56 29.75
N ALA A 743 50.87 -20.91 28.86
CA ALA A 743 50.91 -19.54 28.26
C ALA A 743 52.06 -19.44 27.18
N LEU A 744 52.13 -18.30 26.44
CA LEU A 744 53.29 -17.74 25.66
C LEU A 744 53.56 -18.18 24.18
N ASN A 745 53.18 -17.32 23.22
CA ASN A 745 54.00 -16.42 22.35
C ASN A 745 55.53 -16.67 22.14
N PRO A 746 56.23 -16.11 21.09
CA PRO A 746 55.79 -15.17 20.00
C PRO A 746 56.47 -15.34 18.57
N ARG A 747 56.28 -14.32 17.70
CA ARG A 747 57.08 -13.86 16.50
C ARG A 747 56.94 -14.64 15.16
N ASP A 748 56.58 -14.07 13.99
CA ASP A 748 57.09 -12.93 13.15
C ASP A 748 58.53 -13.09 12.59
N PRO A 749 58.91 -12.56 11.39
CA PRO A 749 58.12 -11.81 10.37
C PRO A 749 58.50 -12.00 8.86
N ASN A 750 57.85 -11.20 7.98
CA ASN A 750 58.39 -10.44 6.81
C ASN A 750 58.50 -10.96 5.34
N HIS A 751 58.19 -10.01 4.42
CA HIS A 751 58.64 -9.75 3.03
C HIS A 751 58.36 -10.77 1.88
N ALA A 752 58.29 -10.38 0.59
CA ALA A 752 57.90 -9.10 -0.07
C ALA A 752 57.83 -9.24 -1.62
N ASP A 753 56.88 -8.49 -2.22
CA ASP A 753 56.93 -7.63 -3.43
C ASP A 753 57.41 -8.11 -4.85
N ASP A 754 56.85 -7.37 -5.84
CA ASP A 754 57.36 -6.92 -7.16
C ASP A 754 57.20 -7.67 -8.53
N GLN A 755 56.48 -6.95 -9.43
CA GLN A 755 56.83 -6.48 -10.81
C GLN A 755 56.61 -7.29 -12.14
N GLU A 756 55.75 -6.67 -12.99
CA GLU A 756 55.97 -6.17 -14.39
C GLU A 756 55.85 -7.01 -15.70
N GLU A 757 55.31 -6.31 -16.74
CA GLU A 757 55.58 -6.32 -18.22
C GLU A 757 55.32 -7.58 -19.10
N ASP A 758 54.96 -7.53 -20.41
CA ASP A 758 54.39 -6.49 -21.32
C ASP A 758 53.92 -7.11 -22.70
N ASP A 759 53.25 -6.31 -23.54
CA ASP A 759 53.25 -6.22 -25.03
C ASP A 759 52.63 -7.30 -25.99
N GLY A 760 52.23 -6.88 -27.21
CA GLY A 760 51.93 -7.74 -28.39
C GLY A 760 50.77 -7.31 -29.36
N GLN A 761 51.03 -7.24 -30.68
CA GLN A 761 50.12 -6.76 -31.77
C GLN A 761 50.18 -7.70 -33.03
N GLU A 762 49.44 -7.61 -34.17
CA GLU A 762 48.28 -6.82 -34.69
C GLU A 762 47.64 -7.49 -35.97
N ALA A 763 46.89 -6.72 -36.79
CA ALA A 763 46.66 -6.83 -38.27
C ALA A 763 45.52 -7.70 -38.90
N ASP A 764 44.33 -7.10 -39.07
CA ASP A 764 43.65 -6.64 -40.34
C ASP A 764 43.39 -7.52 -41.61
N THR A 765 42.52 -7.00 -42.51
CA THR A 765 42.22 -7.30 -43.96
C THR A 765 40.96 -8.10 -44.42
N ASP A 766 39.86 -7.37 -44.62
CA ASP A 766 39.14 -7.08 -45.91
C ASP A 766 38.38 -8.09 -46.85
N HIS A 767 37.14 -7.67 -47.20
CA HIS A 767 36.49 -7.52 -48.55
C HIS A 767 35.53 -8.54 -49.25
N VAL A 768 34.38 -7.96 -49.70
CA VAL A 768 33.56 -8.18 -50.94
C VAL A 768 32.32 -9.11 -50.97
N ASP A 769 31.27 -8.59 -51.65
CA ASP A 769 29.94 -9.15 -51.97
C ASP A 769 29.92 -10.20 -53.11
N GLU A 770 28.81 -10.93 -53.26
CA GLU A 770 28.06 -10.93 -54.54
C GLU A 770 26.56 -11.28 -54.38
N ASN A 771 25.76 -11.05 -55.42
CA ASN A 771 24.29 -11.21 -55.45
C ASN A 771 23.86 -12.21 -56.56
N VAL A 772 22.53 -12.47 -56.62
CA VAL A 772 21.68 -12.75 -57.81
C VAL A 772 20.88 -14.07 -57.77
N GLU A 773 19.65 -13.93 -58.28
CA GLU A 773 18.49 -14.83 -58.38
C GLU A 773 18.62 -15.81 -59.61
N PRO A 774 17.67 -16.73 -59.94
CA PRO A 774 16.41 -16.31 -60.61
C PRO A 774 15.13 -17.21 -60.51
N GLU A 775 13.98 -16.53 -60.47
CA GLU A 775 12.76 -16.66 -61.34
C GLU A 775 11.84 -17.92 -61.45
N ALA A 776 10.57 -17.60 -61.81
CA ALA A 776 9.57 -18.35 -62.61
C ALA A 776 8.84 -19.59 -61.99
N GLU A 777 7.59 -19.97 -62.31
CA GLU A 777 6.41 -19.41 -63.02
C GLU A 777 5.20 -20.38 -62.76
N GLU A 778 3.89 -20.15 -62.94
CA GLU A 778 3.01 -18.95 -62.99
C GLU A 778 1.50 -19.41 -62.97
N LYS A 779 0.53 -18.48 -62.87
CA LYS A 779 -0.88 -18.52 -63.38
C LYS A 779 -1.86 -19.69 -63.02
N THR A 780 -3.20 -19.56 -63.09
CA THR A 780 -4.16 -18.53 -62.62
C THR A 780 -5.60 -19.11 -62.58
N GLU A 781 -6.52 -18.36 -61.96
CA GLU A 781 -7.97 -18.34 -62.22
C GLU A 781 -8.89 -19.48 -61.70
N ALA A 782 -10.17 -19.11 -61.59
CA ALA A 782 -11.20 -19.82 -60.84
C ALA A 782 -12.48 -19.95 -61.68
N GLU A 783 -13.44 -20.77 -61.24
CA GLU A 783 -14.81 -20.33 -60.96
C GLU A 783 -15.60 -21.45 -60.22
N ALA A 784 -16.86 -21.20 -59.85
CA ALA A 784 -17.62 -22.07 -58.94
C ALA A 784 -19.05 -22.36 -59.41
N LYS A 785 -19.57 -23.57 -59.10
CA LYS A 785 -20.99 -23.82 -58.71
C LYS A 785 -21.33 -25.27 -58.29
N ALA A 786 -22.03 -25.35 -57.16
CA ALA A 786 -23.25 -26.13 -56.87
C ALA A 786 -23.37 -27.67 -57.05
N GLU A 787 -23.76 -28.32 -55.94
CA GLU A 787 -24.83 -29.34 -55.78
C GLU A 787 -24.67 -30.81 -56.26
N ALA A 788 -24.55 -31.71 -55.25
CA ALA A 788 -25.47 -32.81 -54.85
C ALA A 788 -26.01 -33.84 -55.89
N PRO A 789 -26.32 -35.12 -55.51
CA PRO A 789 -26.79 -35.56 -54.18
C PRO A 789 -26.32 -36.93 -53.60
N THR A 790 -26.75 -37.12 -52.35
CA THR A 790 -26.84 -38.26 -51.40
C THR A 790 -26.84 -39.74 -51.90
N SER A 791 -26.13 -40.65 -51.21
CA SER A 791 -26.71 -41.58 -50.17
C SER A 791 -26.05 -42.97 -49.98
N THR A 792 -25.69 -43.32 -48.73
CA THR A 792 -25.67 -44.70 -48.10
C THR A 792 -24.74 -45.80 -48.68
N GLN A 793 -24.28 -46.87 -47.97
CA GLN A 793 -24.45 -47.40 -46.59
C GLN A 793 -23.33 -48.43 -46.24
N GLN A 794 -22.90 -48.58 -44.98
CA GLN A 794 -22.54 -49.87 -44.28
C GLN A 794 -22.15 -49.63 -42.78
N PRO A 795 -21.99 -50.65 -41.88
CA PRO A 795 -22.53 -50.59 -40.50
C PRO A 795 -21.51 -50.63 -39.32
N GLN A 796 -22.04 -50.81 -38.08
CA GLN A 796 -21.44 -50.48 -36.78
C GLN A 796 -21.20 -51.70 -35.85
N GLU A 797 -20.34 -51.54 -34.82
CA GLU A 797 -20.63 -51.77 -33.38
C GLU A 797 -19.39 -51.49 -32.48
N PRO A 798 -19.47 -51.38 -31.14
CA PRO A 798 -20.63 -51.11 -30.26
C PRO A 798 -20.41 -49.86 -29.32
N GLN A 799 -21.37 -49.56 -28.43
CA GLN A 799 -21.35 -48.37 -27.54
C GLN A 799 -21.03 -48.64 -26.05
N GLY A 800 -20.56 -47.60 -25.35
CA GLY A 800 -20.50 -47.48 -23.89
C GLY A 800 -20.67 -46.01 -23.44
N PRO A 801 -21.35 -45.68 -22.33
CA PRO A 801 -22.17 -44.47 -22.28
C PRO A 801 -21.54 -43.23 -21.61
N SER A 802 -21.75 -42.06 -22.24
CA SER A 802 -21.82 -40.75 -21.56
C SER A 802 -22.58 -39.72 -22.42
N ALA A 803 -23.89 -39.91 -22.58
CA ALA A 803 -24.75 -38.91 -23.22
C ALA A 803 -25.01 -37.73 -22.25
N THR A 804 -24.12 -36.72 -22.29
CA THR A 804 -24.47 -35.39 -21.78
C THR A 804 -25.59 -34.78 -22.63
N PRO A 805 -26.58 -34.08 -22.05
CA PRO A 805 -27.57 -33.37 -22.83
C PRO A 805 -26.92 -32.34 -23.77
N GLU A 806 -27.44 -32.25 -24.99
CA GLU A 806 -27.05 -31.23 -25.95
C GLU A 806 -27.68 -29.89 -25.50
N VAL A 807 -26.84 -28.93 -25.11
CA VAL A 807 -27.29 -27.67 -24.50
C VAL A 807 -27.31 -26.56 -25.56
N GLU A 808 -28.47 -25.93 -25.75
CA GLU A 808 -28.70 -24.91 -26.77
C GLU A 808 -27.73 -23.70 -26.67
N PRO A 809 -27.20 -23.16 -27.78
CA PRO A 809 -26.32 -22.00 -27.76
C PRO A 809 -26.99 -20.73 -27.18
N PRO A 810 -26.27 -19.88 -26.43
CA PRO A 810 -26.87 -18.72 -25.76
C PRO A 810 -27.54 -17.70 -26.67
N CYS A 811 -27.06 -17.55 -27.90
CA CYS A 811 -27.64 -16.63 -28.87
C CYS A 811 -29.00 -17.09 -29.41
N ASP A 812 -29.21 -18.39 -29.46
CA ASP A 812 -30.35 -18.98 -30.16
C ASP A 812 -31.56 -18.94 -29.20
N ILE A 813 -31.32 -19.19 -27.91
CA ILE A 813 -32.20 -18.85 -26.77
C ILE A 813 -32.63 -17.37 -26.79
N VAL A 814 -31.71 -16.45 -27.12
CA VAL A 814 -32.02 -15.02 -27.24
C VAL A 814 -32.89 -14.75 -28.48
N GLU A 815 -32.63 -15.41 -29.60
CA GLU A 815 -33.44 -15.29 -30.81
C GLU A 815 -34.86 -15.83 -30.64
N GLU A 816 -35.03 -16.98 -29.99
CA GLU A 816 -36.33 -17.54 -29.59
C GLU A 816 -37.11 -16.56 -28.71
N HIS A 817 -36.47 -16.02 -27.66
CA HIS A 817 -37.09 -15.09 -26.72
C HIS A 817 -37.47 -13.74 -27.37
N PHE A 818 -36.69 -13.26 -28.34
CA PHE A 818 -36.95 -12.01 -29.05
C PHE A 818 -37.97 -12.15 -30.20
N LYS A 819 -38.35 -13.39 -30.59
CA LYS A 819 -39.49 -13.67 -31.50
C LYS A 819 -40.86 -13.56 -30.81
N LEU A 820 -40.90 -13.52 -29.48
CA LEU A 820 -42.15 -13.44 -28.72
C LEU A 820 -42.83 -12.08 -28.93
N LYS A 821 -44.17 -12.09 -29.01
CA LYS A 821 -44.94 -10.87 -29.30
C LYS A 821 -44.87 -9.87 -28.15
N ASP A 822 -44.54 -8.64 -28.52
CA ASP A 822 -44.68 -7.47 -27.67
C ASP A 822 -46.10 -7.36 -27.09
N ASP A 823 -46.18 -6.95 -25.82
CA ASP A 823 -47.39 -6.29 -25.32
C ASP A 823 -47.55 -4.90 -25.97
N ASN A 824 -48.75 -4.32 -25.90
CA ASN A 824 -49.04 -2.97 -26.46
C ASN A 824 -48.23 -1.83 -25.78
N THR A 825 -47.33 -2.15 -24.85
CA THR A 825 -46.39 -1.26 -24.14
C THR A 825 -44.92 -1.49 -24.53
N GLY A 826 -44.66 -2.35 -25.53
CA GLY A 826 -43.34 -2.58 -26.12
C GLY A 826 -42.38 -3.43 -25.28
N GLY A 827 -42.89 -4.09 -24.24
CA GLY A 827 -42.11 -4.96 -23.36
C GLY A 827 -41.84 -6.34 -23.96
N ILE A 828 -40.67 -6.92 -23.62
CA ILE A 828 -40.34 -8.32 -23.88
C ILE A 828 -40.63 -9.10 -22.59
N GLU A 829 -41.58 -10.03 -22.64
CA GLU A 829 -42.08 -10.80 -21.47
C GLU A 829 -42.37 -9.94 -20.22
N LYS A 830 -42.95 -8.72 -20.39
CA LYS A 830 -43.24 -7.75 -19.31
C LYS A 830 -42.01 -7.07 -18.67
N CYS A 831 -40.79 -7.30 -19.17
CA CYS A 831 -39.70 -6.37 -18.96
C CYS A 831 -39.81 -5.23 -19.98
N TYR A 832 -39.89 -4.00 -19.50
CA TYR A 832 -40.19 -2.82 -20.32
C TYR A 832 -38.94 -1.98 -20.65
N PRO A 833 -38.99 -1.16 -21.73
CA PRO A 833 -37.99 -0.12 -22.00
C PRO A 833 -37.67 0.71 -20.76
N LYS A 834 -36.38 0.94 -20.48
CA LYS A 834 -35.95 1.72 -19.30
C LYS A 834 -36.38 3.19 -19.37
N THR A 835 -36.67 3.66 -20.57
CA THR A 835 -37.29 4.95 -20.95
C THR A 835 -38.77 5.07 -20.55
N ASN A 836 -39.46 3.98 -20.20
CA ASN A 836 -40.86 4.05 -19.75
C ASN A 836 -40.95 4.66 -18.34
N GLY A 837 -41.63 5.80 -18.26
CA GLY A 837 -41.78 6.60 -17.04
C GLY A 837 -40.47 7.21 -16.56
N GLN A 838 -40.53 7.92 -15.42
CA GLN A 838 -39.31 8.48 -14.82
C GLN A 838 -38.30 7.37 -14.49
N TYR A 839 -37.02 7.62 -14.75
CA TYR A 839 -35.94 6.74 -14.30
C TYR A 839 -35.62 7.07 -12.83
N PRO A 840 -35.48 6.06 -11.95
CA PRO A 840 -35.32 6.31 -10.51
C PRO A 840 -34.01 7.06 -10.21
N GLN A 841 -33.98 7.70 -9.05
CA GLN A 841 -32.75 8.27 -8.48
C GLN A 841 -32.07 7.23 -7.58
N TRP A 842 -30.84 7.52 -7.14
CA TRP A 842 -30.12 6.67 -6.20
C TRP A 842 -30.89 6.51 -4.88
N ASP A 843 -31.32 5.29 -4.56
CA ASP A 843 -32.02 5.03 -3.30
C ASP A 843 -31.01 4.80 -2.19
N CYS A 844 -30.67 5.88 -1.48
CA CYS A 844 -29.88 5.86 -0.26
C CYS A 844 -30.73 5.69 1.02
N THR A 845 -32.03 5.37 0.91
CA THR A 845 -32.90 5.18 2.08
C THR A 845 -32.72 3.79 2.67
N MET A 846 -32.91 3.66 3.99
CA MET A 846 -32.89 2.35 4.67
C MET A 846 -34.18 1.53 4.41
N THR A 847 -34.95 1.86 3.38
CA THR A 847 -36.22 1.18 3.06
C THR A 847 -36.01 -0.09 2.24
N ASN A 848 -35.18 -0.05 1.19
CA ASN A 848 -35.01 -1.16 0.24
C ASN A 848 -33.69 -1.93 0.36
N VAL A 849 -32.77 -1.53 1.24
CA VAL A 849 -31.51 -2.24 1.54
C VAL A 849 -31.61 -2.99 2.87
N LYS A 850 -31.09 -4.23 2.95
CA LYS A 850 -31.07 -5.02 4.19
C LYS A 850 -30.37 -4.26 5.33
N THR A 851 -30.86 -4.42 6.56
CA THR A 851 -30.45 -3.62 7.74
C THR A 851 -28.96 -3.70 8.08
N GLU A 852 -28.34 -4.85 7.86
CA GLU A 852 -26.91 -5.10 8.02
C GLU A 852 -26.04 -4.41 6.95
N HIS A 853 -26.67 -3.98 5.84
CA HIS A 853 -26.07 -3.19 4.77
C HIS A 853 -26.49 -1.69 4.81
N ASN A 854 -27.07 -1.22 5.92
CA ASN A 854 -27.37 0.19 6.18
C ASN A 854 -26.22 1.14 5.75
N GLY A 855 -26.56 2.16 4.97
CA GLY A 855 -25.61 3.14 4.41
C GLY A 855 -25.16 2.86 2.98
N ALA A 856 -25.54 1.74 2.37
CA ALA A 856 -25.44 1.58 0.92
C ALA A 856 -26.50 2.43 0.18
N CYS A 857 -26.21 2.84 -1.05
CA CYS A 857 -27.19 3.40 -1.97
C CYS A 857 -27.42 2.41 -3.12
N MET A 858 -28.69 2.14 -3.47
CA MET A 858 -29.03 1.22 -4.55
C MET A 858 -29.04 1.94 -5.91
N PRO A 859 -28.26 1.48 -6.92
CA PRO A 859 -28.22 2.10 -8.23
C PRO A 859 -29.59 2.14 -8.92
N PRO A 860 -29.92 3.21 -9.67
CA PRO A 860 -31.13 3.27 -10.51
C PRO A 860 -31.30 2.06 -11.44
N ARG A 861 -30.18 1.59 -12.02
CA ARG A 861 -30.08 0.38 -12.85
C ARG A 861 -30.55 -0.86 -12.09
N ARG A 862 -29.99 -1.11 -10.89
CA ARG A 862 -30.39 -2.24 -10.03
C ARG A 862 -31.85 -2.17 -9.58
N GLN A 863 -32.42 -0.97 -9.41
CA GLN A 863 -33.84 -0.78 -9.06
C GLN A 863 -34.79 -1.15 -10.22
N LYS A 864 -34.40 -0.93 -11.48
CA LYS A 864 -35.17 -1.25 -12.70
C LYS A 864 -34.69 -2.54 -13.43
N LEU A 865 -33.88 -3.38 -12.76
CA LEU A 865 -33.27 -4.60 -13.32
C LEU A 865 -34.31 -5.68 -13.69
N CYS A 866 -34.24 -6.21 -14.91
CA CYS A 866 -35.10 -7.27 -15.41
C CYS A 866 -34.77 -8.61 -14.74
N VAL A 867 -35.78 -9.26 -14.17
CA VAL A 867 -35.65 -10.54 -13.44
C VAL A 867 -36.79 -11.52 -13.74
N ILE A 868 -37.60 -11.26 -14.78
CA ILE A 868 -38.93 -11.86 -14.93
C ILE A 868 -38.90 -13.38 -15.18
N ASN A 869 -37.98 -13.87 -16.01
CA ASN A 869 -37.82 -15.31 -16.24
C ASN A 869 -37.31 -16.06 -15.01
N LEU A 870 -36.59 -15.39 -14.11
CA LEU A 870 -36.16 -15.95 -12.82
C LEU A 870 -37.29 -15.89 -11.77
N GLU A 871 -38.10 -14.83 -11.78
CA GLU A 871 -39.31 -14.69 -10.93
C GLU A 871 -40.39 -15.74 -11.28
N HIS A 872 -40.50 -16.09 -12.56
CA HIS A 872 -41.52 -17.02 -13.08
C HIS A 872 -40.94 -18.36 -13.56
N LEU A 873 -39.72 -18.71 -13.12
CA LEU A 873 -39.07 -19.97 -13.46
C LEU A 873 -39.88 -21.17 -12.93
N THR A 874 -40.54 -21.88 -13.85
CA THR A 874 -41.27 -23.13 -13.59
C THR A 874 -40.38 -24.37 -13.66
N GLY A 875 -39.28 -24.30 -14.42
CA GLY A 875 -38.31 -25.38 -14.59
C GLY A 875 -37.62 -25.80 -13.30
N ASN A 876 -37.14 -27.05 -13.26
CA ASN A 876 -36.52 -27.71 -12.10
C ASN A 876 -35.03 -28.01 -12.30
N THR A 877 -34.46 -27.81 -13.49
CA THR A 877 -33.08 -28.17 -13.82
C THR A 877 -32.13 -26.96 -13.84
N THR A 878 -30.83 -27.24 -13.82
CA THR A 878 -29.79 -26.21 -14.04
C THR A 878 -29.75 -25.69 -15.48
N VAL A 879 -30.35 -26.39 -16.45
CA VAL A 879 -30.46 -25.89 -17.84
C VAL A 879 -31.55 -24.83 -17.92
N ASP A 880 -32.73 -25.10 -17.33
CA ASP A 880 -33.85 -24.16 -17.24
C ASP A 880 -33.42 -22.86 -16.52
N LEU A 881 -32.60 -22.98 -15.48
CA LEU A 881 -32.05 -21.83 -14.75
C LEU A 881 -31.02 -21.04 -15.58
N ARG A 882 -30.16 -21.72 -16.36
CA ARG A 882 -29.24 -21.08 -17.31
C ARG A 882 -30.02 -20.26 -18.34
N GLU A 883 -31.02 -20.87 -18.96
CA GLU A 883 -31.91 -20.24 -19.94
C GLU A 883 -32.59 -18.99 -19.35
N ALA A 884 -33.15 -19.09 -18.14
CA ALA A 884 -33.79 -17.96 -17.46
C ALA A 884 -32.82 -16.80 -17.14
N PHE A 885 -31.56 -17.09 -16.77
CA PHE A 885 -30.53 -16.05 -16.62
C PHE A 885 -30.15 -15.40 -17.96
N ILE A 886 -29.96 -16.20 -19.03
CA ILE A 886 -29.67 -15.70 -20.38
C ILE A 886 -30.78 -14.75 -20.85
N LYS A 887 -32.05 -15.18 -20.76
CA LYS A 887 -33.23 -14.39 -21.15
C LYS A 887 -33.30 -13.05 -20.38
N CYS A 888 -33.17 -13.08 -19.05
CA CYS A 888 -33.15 -11.85 -18.24
C CYS A 888 -32.00 -10.91 -18.64
N ALA A 889 -30.77 -11.43 -18.75
CA ALA A 889 -29.58 -10.62 -19.01
C ALA A 889 -29.55 -10.04 -20.42
N ALA A 890 -30.07 -10.76 -21.41
CA ALA A 890 -30.27 -10.29 -22.77
C ALA A 890 -31.25 -9.12 -22.83
N VAL A 891 -32.46 -9.28 -22.27
CA VAL A 891 -33.49 -8.22 -22.27
C VAL A 891 -33.07 -7.00 -21.45
N GLU A 892 -32.36 -7.20 -20.33
CA GLU A 892 -31.76 -6.10 -19.59
C GLU A 892 -30.76 -5.32 -20.45
N THR A 893 -29.84 -6.02 -21.13
CA THR A 893 -28.80 -5.39 -21.95
C THR A 893 -29.40 -4.63 -23.14
N PHE A 894 -30.39 -5.21 -23.81
CA PHE A 894 -31.13 -4.58 -24.91
C PHE A 894 -31.82 -3.28 -24.49
N PHE A 895 -32.58 -3.29 -23.39
CA PHE A 895 -33.27 -2.08 -22.92
C PHE A 895 -32.34 -1.05 -22.25
N LEU A 896 -31.22 -1.48 -21.65
CA LEU A 896 -30.16 -0.57 -21.23
C LEU A 896 -29.49 0.10 -22.45
N TRP A 897 -29.22 -0.65 -23.53
CA TRP A 897 -28.62 -0.09 -24.76
C TRP A 897 -29.55 0.94 -25.41
N HIS A 898 -30.84 0.61 -25.55
CA HIS A 898 -31.86 1.55 -26.01
C HIS A 898 -31.85 2.84 -25.19
N LYS A 899 -31.87 2.74 -23.85
CA LYS A 899 -31.80 3.92 -22.97
C LYS A 899 -30.48 4.68 -23.11
N TYR A 900 -29.34 4.00 -23.22
CA TYR A 900 -28.05 4.65 -23.39
C TYR A 900 -27.99 5.48 -24.68
N LYS A 901 -28.51 4.97 -25.80
CA LYS A 901 -28.65 5.73 -27.04
C LYS A 901 -29.56 6.96 -26.86
N VAL A 902 -30.73 6.79 -26.22
CA VAL A 902 -31.68 7.90 -25.95
C VAL A 902 -31.09 8.96 -25.02
N ASP A 903 -30.37 8.57 -23.97
CA ASP A 903 -29.68 9.50 -23.06
C ASP A 903 -28.61 10.31 -23.81
N LYS A 904 -27.81 9.65 -24.67
CA LYS A 904 -26.79 10.31 -25.50
C LYS A 904 -27.39 11.23 -26.56
N GLU A 905 -28.55 10.90 -27.13
CA GLU A 905 -29.29 11.85 -27.96
C GLU A 905 -29.71 13.08 -27.16
N ILE A 906 -30.25 12.92 -25.94
CA ILE A 906 -30.71 14.04 -25.11
C ILE A 906 -29.55 14.96 -24.73
N GLU A 907 -28.37 14.41 -24.41
CA GLU A 907 -27.15 15.19 -24.18
C GLU A 907 -26.79 16.04 -25.42
N LYS A 908 -26.61 15.39 -26.57
CA LYS A 908 -26.17 16.05 -27.83
C LYS A 908 -27.24 16.99 -28.43
N LYS A 909 -28.53 16.76 -28.13
CA LYS A 909 -29.65 17.68 -28.42
C LYS A 909 -29.58 18.94 -27.55
N LYS A 910 -29.35 18.81 -26.24
CA LYS A 910 -29.19 19.96 -25.34
C LYS A 910 -28.02 20.85 -25.77
N GLU A 911 -26.86 20.25 -26.03
CA GLU A 911 -25.66 21.01 -26.40
C GLU A 911 -25.82 21.84 -27.68
N LYS A 912 -26.54 21.33 -28.69
CA LYS A 912 -26.75 22.06 -29.95
C LYS A 912 -27.92 23.04 -29.92
N THR A 913 -28.97 22.78 -29.15
CA THR A 913 -30.11 23.71 -29.03
C THR A 913 -29.69 25.05 -28.40
N GLU A 914 -28.70 25.02 -27.51
CA GLU A 914 -28.16 26.23 -26.86
C GLU A 914 -27.15 27.02 -27.73
N GLN A 915 -26.80 26.56 -28.96
CA GLN A 915 -25.78 27.23 -29.79
C GLN A 915 -26.31 28.08 -30.95
N ASP A 916 -27.38 27.67 -31.65
CA ASP A 916 -27.65 28.23 -33.00
C ASP A 916 -29.15 28.40 -33.38
N GLY A 917 -30.08 28.13 -32.46
CA GLY A 917 -31.53 28.43 -32.61
C GLY A 917 -32.30 27.70 -33.74
N ARG A 918 -31.63 26.94 -34.61
CA ARG A 918 -32.24 26.22 -35.74
C ARG A 918 -32.73 24.82 -35.34
N VAL A 919 -33.90 24.44 -35.87
CA VAL A 919 -34.48 23.10 -35.67
C VAL A 919 -33.64 22.05 -36.42
N TYR A 920 -32.88 21.25 -35.67
CA TYR A 920 -32.03 20.18 -36.21
C TYR A 920 -32.74 18.82 -36.15
N LYS A 921 -32.77 18.10 -37.28
CA LYS A 921 -33.26 16.71 -37.37
C LYS A 921 -32.08 15.77 -37.09
N PRO A 922 -32.05 15.01 -35.97
CA PRO A 922 -30.86 14.28 -35.57
C PRO A 922 -30.63 12.98 -36.35
N SER A 923 -29.36 12.61 -36.50
CA SER A 923 -28.89 11.35 -37.09
C SER A 923 -27.80 10.72 -36.21
N ILE A 924 -28.08 10.59 -34.91
CA ILE A 924 -27.14 10.15 -33.87
C ILE A 924 -27.10 8.61 -33.65
N PRO A 925 -28.20 7.83 -33.80
CA PRO A 925 -28.16 6.38 -33.57
C PRO A 925 -27.01 5.68 -34.31
N ASN A 926 -26.78 6.11 -35.56
CA ASN A 926 -25.69 5.66 -36.41
C ASN A 926 -24.33 5.68 -35.71
N GLU A 927 -23.91 6.74 -35.01
CA GLU A 927 -22.55 6.81 -34.44
C GLU A 927 -22.28 5.67 -33.45
N LEU A 928 -23.26 5.36 -32.58
CA LEU A 928 -23.13 4.30 -31.57
C LEU A 928 -23.33 2.91 -32.16
N ASP A 929 -24.19 2.76 -33.18
CA ASP A 929 -24.39 1.49 -33.87
C ASP A 929 -23.22 1.17 -34.85
N GLU A 930 -22.54 2.18 -35.42
CA GLU A 930 -21.29 2.03 -36.18
C GLU A 930 -20.11 1.58 -35.29
N ASP A 931 -20.05 2.02 -34.03
CA ASP A 931 -19.03 1.50 -33.09
C ASP A 931 -19.26 0.02 -32.78
N LEU A 932 -20.52 -0.43 -32.64
CA LEU A 932 -20.84 -1.85 -32.51
C LEU A 932 -20.48 -2.66 -33.78
N LYS A 933 -20.66 -2.11 -34.99
CA LYS A 933 -20.20 -2.74 -36.25
C LYS A 933 -18.68 -2.92 -36.33
N LYS A 934 -17.92 -2.03 -35.68
CA LYS A 934 -16.45 -2.18 -35.50
C LYS A 934 -16.09 -3.19 -34.39
N GLY A 935 -17.08 -3.80 -33.72
CA GLY A 935 -16.87 -4.64 -32.55
C GLY A 935 -16.50 -3.87 -31.29
N THR A 936 -16.74 -2.55 -31.22
CA THR A 936 -16.34 -1.70 -30.09
C THR A 936 -17.54 -1.35 -29.21
N ILE A 937 -17.58 -1.88 -27.98
CA ILE A 937 -18.59 -1.50 -26.98
C ILE A 937 -18.13 -0.23 -26.24
N PRO A 938 -18.91 0.88 -26.25
CA PRO A 938 -18.55 2.12 -25.54
C PRO A 938 -18.30 1.88 -24.05
N GLU A 939 -17.20 2.41 -23.50
CA GLU A 939 -16.74 2.14 -22.12
C GLU A 939 -17.79 2.46 -21.04
N ASP A 940 -18.47 3.59 -21.17
CA ASP A 940 -19.58 4.03 -20.32
C ASP A 940 -20.75 3.03 -20.30
N PHE A 941 -20.93 2.26 -21.37
CA PHE A 941 -21.94 1.21 -21.47
C PHE A 941 -21.41 -0.16 -21.03
N LYS A 942 -20.19 -0.52 -21.43
CA LYS A 942 -19.51 -1.76 -21.02
C LYS A 942 -19.44 -1.88 -19.49
N ARG A 943 -19.20 -0.77 -18.77
CA ARG A 943 -19.30 -0.77 -17.30
C ARG A 943 -20.70 -1.08 -16.77
N GLN A 944 -21.78 -0.61 -17.40
CA GLN A 944 -23.16 -0.95 -17.01
C GLN A 944 -23.44 -2.45 -17.18
N MET A 945 -22.93 -3.07 -18.25
CA MET A 945 -22.98 -4.54 -18.41
C MET A 945 -22.25 -5.26 -17.27
N PHE A 946 -21.03 -4.83 -16.90
CA PHE A 946 -20.27 -5.40 -15.79
C PHE A 946 -21.01 -5.27 -14.44
N TYR A 947 -21.64 -4.13 -14.16
CA TYR A 947 -22.45 -3.95 -12.95
C TYR A 947 -23.69 -4.88 -12.95
N THR A 948 -24.40 -4.98 -14.07
CA THR A 948 -25.57 -5.87 -14.24
C THR A 948 -25.22 -7.35 -14.12
N PHE A 949 -24.15 -7.81 -14.78
CA PHE A 949 -23.66 -9.18 -14.68
C PHE A 949 -23.25 -9.54 -13.23
N GLY A 950 -22.67 -8.57 -12.51
CA GLY A 950 -22.39 -8.70 -11.08
C GLY A 950 -23.63 -8.84 -10.21
N ASP A 951 -24.71 -8.10 -10.49
CA ASP A 951 -25.98 -8.21 -9.75
C ASP A 951 -26.72 -9.54 -10.03
N TYR A 952 -26.67 -10.05 -11.27
CA TYR A 952 -27.19 -11.40 -11.56
C TYR A 952 -26.44 -12.50 -10.79
N ARG A 953 -25.11 -12.35 -10.65
CA ARG A 953 -24.32 -13.23 -9.79
C ARG A 953 -24.80 -13.17 -8.34
N ASP A 954 -25.06 -11.98 -7.81
CA ASP A 954 -25.53 -11.82 -6.44
C ASP A 954 -26.90 -12.47 -6.17
N PHE A 955 -27.77 -12.54 -7.18
CA PHE A 955 -29.01 -13.32 -7.10
C PHE A 955 -28.76 -14.83 -7.02
N LEU A 956 -27.87 -15.38 -7.85
CA LEU A 956 -27.55 -16.82 -7.83
C LEU A 956 -27.01 -17.27 -6.45
N PHE A 957 -26.04 -16.53 -5.90
CA PHE A 957 -25.43 -16.86 -4.62
C PHE A 957 -26.24 -16.40 -3.39
N GLY A 958 -27.33 -15.65 -3.59
CA GLY A 958 -28.13 -15.08 -2.50
C GLY A 958 -27.43 -13.93 -1.73
N THR A 959 -26.32 -13.42 -2.27
CA THR A 959 -25.51 -12.33 -1.68
C THR A 959 -26.09 -10.94 -1.91
N ASP A 960 -27.13 -10.81 -2.76
CA ASP A 960 -27.80 -9.54 -3.04
C ASP A 960 -28.27 -8.83 -1.76
N ILE A 961 -27.98 -7.53 -1.64
CA ILE A 961 -28.15 -6.74 -0.41
C ILE A 961 -29.48 -5.96 -0.36
N SER A 962 -30.36 -6.12 -1.37
CA SER A 962 -31.72 -5.58 -1.32
C SER A 962 -32.61 -6.35 -0.34
N LYS A 963 -33.63 -5.69 0.21
CA LYS A 963 -34.67 -6.38 0.97
C LYS A 963 -35.52 -7.22 0.02
N LEU A 964 -35.96 -8.38 0.49
CA LEU A 964 -36.90 -9.22 -0.24
C LEU A 964 -38.24 -8.48 -0.41
N ASN A 965 -38.57 -8.15 -1.65
CA ASN A 965 -39.89 -7.71 -2.08
C ASN A 965 -40.60 -8.90 -2.76
N ARG A 966 -41.79 -8.70 -3.34
CA ARG A 966 -42.54 -9.76 -4.05
C ARG A 966 -41.69 -10.48 -5.10
N HIS A 967 -41.02 -9.70 -5.94
CA HIS A 967 -40.25 -10.16 -7.10
C HIS A 967 -38.95 -10.83 -6.67
N THR A 968 -38.13 -10.15 -5.85
CA THR A 968 -36.85 -10.70 -5.37
C THR A 968 -37.02 -11.89 -4.43
N LYS A 969 -38.15 -12.01 -3.73
CA LYS A 969 -38.50 -13.23 -2.99
C LYS A 969 -38.79 -14.40 -3.94
N ALA A 970 -39.69 -14.24 -4.90
CA ALA A 970 -40.05 -15.32 -5.82
C ALA A 970 -38.85 -15.79 -6.67
N LEU A 971 -38.04 -14.85 -7.20
CA LEU A 971 -36.74 -15.14 -7.81
C LEU A 971 -35.83 -15.98 -6.90
N LYS A 972 -35.69 -15.58 -5.62
CA LYS A 972 -34.80 -16.27 -4.69
C LYS A 972 -35.31 -17.68 -4.36
N ASP A 973 -36.61 -17.81 -4.15
CA ASP A 973 -37.23 -19.08 -3.80
C ASP A 973 -37.21 -20.06 -4.99
N ASN A 974 -37.27 -19.58 -6.25
CA ASN A 974 -37.04 -20.39 -7.45
C ASN A 974 -35.58 -20.83 -7.63
N ILE A 975 -34.61 -19.92 -7.45
CA ILE A 975 -33.18 -20.27 -7.51
C ILE A 975 -32.86 -21.29 -6.40
N ASP A 976 -33.38 -21.07 -5.19
CA ASP A 976 -33.18 -21.98 -4.07
C ASP A 976 -33.79 -23.36 -4.32
N ARG A 977 -34.98 -23.44 -4.94
CA ARG A 977 -35.66 -24.69 -5.31
C ARG A 977 -34.80 -25.61 -6.19
N ILE A 978 -33.88 -25.07 -6.99
CA ILE A 978 -33.02 -25.83 -7.93
C ILE A 978 -31.72 -26.31 -7.26
N PHE A 979 -31.32 -25.73 -6.12
CA PHE A 979 -30.08 -26.08 -5.38
C PHE A 979 -30.34 -26.62 -3.95
N ASN A 980 -31.54 -27.17 -3.70
CA ASN A 980 -31.95 -27.69 -2.41
C ASN A 980 -32.40 -29.15 -2.51
N ASP A 981 -31.50 -30.07 -2.15
CA ASP A 981 -31.91 -31.37 -1.59
C ASP A 981 -32.89 -31.14 -0.43
N ILE A 982 -33.97 -31.93 -0.37
CA ILE A 982 -35.06 -31.73 0.59
C ILE A 982 -34.54 -31.77 2.04
N GLY A 983 -34.46 -30.60 2.68
CA GLY A 983 -34.21 -30.45 4.11
C GLY A 983 -32.78 -30.07 4.55
N LYS A 984 -31.91 -29.54 3.67
CA LYS A 984 -30.58 -29.01 4.07
C LYS A 984 -30.35 -27.56 3.63
N THR A 985 -29.36 -26.91 4.25
CA THR A 985 -28.98 -25.51 3.99
C THR A 985 -28.40 -25.32 2.59
N PRO A 986 -28.56 -24.14 1.94
CA PRO A 986 -28.22 -23.91 0.54
C PRO A 986 -26.83 -24.40 0.12
N ASN A 987 -26.78 -25.24 -0.91
CA ASN A 987 -25.58 -25.96 -1.29
C ASN A 987 -24.63 -25.10 -2.15
N GLY A 988 -23.86 -24.22 -1.50
CA GLY A 988 -23.04 -23.20 -2.16
C GLY A 988 -22.02 -23.71 -3.20
N HIS A 989 -21.61 -24.98 -3.10
CA HIS A 989 -20.73 -25.63 -4.08
C HIS A 989 -21.40 -25.83 -5.45
N GLU A 990 -22.70 -26.11 -5.48
CA GLU A 990 -23.43 -26.34 -6.74
C GLU A 990 -23.75 -25.04 -7.46
N ARG A 991 -24.01 -23.96 -6.71
CA ARG A 991 -24.12 -22.59 -7.26
C ARG A 991 -22.78 -22.09 -7.83
N GLN A 992 -21.67 -22.43 -7.17
CA GLN A 992 -20.34 -22.16 -7.70
C GLN A 992 -20.10 -22.93 -9.02
N LYS A 993 -20.39 -24.24 -9.06
CA LYS A 993 -20.29 -25.05 -10.28
C LYS A 993 -21.21 -24.54 -11.41
N PHE A 994 -22.44 -24.10 -11.09
CA PHE A 994 -23.34 -23.48 -12.06
C PHE A 994 -22.71 -22.22 -12.67
N TRP A 995 -22.13 -21.34 -11.84
CA TRP A 995 -21.52 -20.10 -12.33
C TRP A 995 -20.22 -20.34 -13.11
N GLU A 996 -19.45 -21.35 -12.74
CA GLU A 996 -18.25 -21.79 -13.48
C GLU A 996 -18.62 -22.40 -14.84
N ASN A 997 -19.73 -23.13 -14.92
CA ASN A 997 -20.22 -23.71 -16.18
C ASN A 997 -20.90 -22.69 -17.11
N TYR A 998 -21.72 -21.78 -16.56
CA TYR A 998 -22.68 -20.98 -17.35
C TYR A 998 -22.51 -19.46 -17.21
N GLY A 999 -21.54 -18.96 -16.42
CA GLY A 999 -21.25 -17.52 -16.36
C GLY A 999 -20.82 -16.94 -17.72
N GLU A 1000 -20.11 -17.74 -18.51
CA GLU A 1000 -19.72 -17.39 -19.89
C GLU A 1000 -20.95 -17.32 -20.81
N ASP A 1001 -21.86 -18.30 -20.73
CA ASP A 1001 -23.10 -18.32 -21.51
C ASP A 1001 -24.00 -17.10 -21.23
N ILE A 1002 -24.13 -16.70 -19.96
CA ILE A 1002 -24.91 -15.52 -19.57
C ILE A 1002 -24.29 -14.25 -20.16
N TRP A 1003 -22.95 -14.14 -20.18
CA TRP A 1003 -22.27 -13.02 -20.83
C TRP A 1003 -22.42 -13.04 -22.36
N HIS A 1004 -22.37 -14.22 -22.99
CA HIS A 1004 -22.67 -14.37 -24.42
C HIS A 1004 -24.12 -13.99 -24.76
N GLY A 1005 -25.10 -14.28 -23.88
CA GLY A 1005 -26.46 -13.76 -24.01
C GLY A 1005 -26.53 -12.23 -24.02
N MET A 1006 -25.75 -11.55 -23.16
CA MET A 1006 -25.66 -10.09 -23.14
C MET A 1006 -25.01 -9.52 -24.41
N LEU A 1007 -23.93 -10.13 -24.92
CA LEU A 1007 -23.32 -9.74 -26.19
C LEU A 1007 -24.27 -9.97 -27.38
N CYS A 1008 -25.00 -11.08 -27.39
CA CYS A 1008 -25.94 -11.37 -28.47
C CYS A 1008 -27.07 -10.33 -28.53
N ALA A 1009 -27.61 -9.93 -27.38
CA ALA A 1009 -28.62 -8.88 -27.29
C ALA A 1009 -28.16 -7.50 -27.78
N LEU A 1010 -26.85 -7.20 -27.77
CA LEU A 1010 -26.31 -5.98 -28.37
C LEU A 1010 -26.30 -5.96 -29.90
N SER A 1011 -26.35 -7.14 -30.54
CA SER A 1011 -26.49 -7.23 -32.01
C SER A 1011 -27.90 -6.90 -32.50
N TYR A 1012 -28.88 -6.73 -31.60
CA TYR A 1012 -30.25 -6.39 -31.98
C TYR A 1012 -30.46 -4.88 -32.13
N ASN A 1013 -30.95 -4.48 -33.30
CA ASN A 1013 -31.39 -3.11 -33.53
C ASN A 1013 -32.57 -2.77 -32.59
N THR A 1014 -32.40 -1.74 -31.76
CA THR A 1014 -33.31 -1.37 -30.66
C THR A 1014 -34.66 -0.78 -31.07
N GLU A 1015 -34.91 -0.63 -32.36
CA GLU A 1015 -36.17 -0.09 -32.92
C GLU A 1015 -36.94 -1.17 -33.70
N THR A 1016 -36.23 -1.92 -34.54
CA THR A 1016 -36.81 -2.95 -35.42
C THR A 1016 -36.79 -4.36 -34.84
N LYS A 1017 -36.07 -4.58 -33.72
CA LYS A 1017 -35.85 -5.89 -33.07
C LYS A 1017 -35.28 -6.98 -34.00
N LYS A 1018 -34.59 -6.57 -35.07
CA LYS A 1018 -33.82 -7.46 -35.94
C LYS A 1018 -32.38 -7.60 -35.45
N MET A 1019 -31.87 -8.83 -35.49
CA MET A 1019 -30.45 -9.13 -35.27
C MET A 1019 -29.61 -8.67 -36.48
N ASP A 1020 -28.49 -8.02 -36.21
CA ASP A 1020 -27.44 -7.73 -37.19
C ASP A 1020 -26.32 -8.79 -37.02
N ASN A 1021 -26.20 -9.68 -38.01
CA ASN A 1021 -25.24 -10.79 -37.95
C ASN A 1021 -23.78 -10.33 -38.02
N ASP A 1022 -23.48 -9.22 -38.69
CA ASP A 1022 -22.12 -8.71 -38.76
C ASP A 1022 -21.72 -8.09 -37.43
N VAL A 1023 -22.63 -7.36 -36.76
CA VAL A 1023 -22.46 -6.92 -35.37
C VAL A 1023 -22.34 -8.11 -34.41
N ARG A 1024 -23.18 -9.15 -34.52
CA ARG A 1024 -23.06 -10.40 -33.71
C ARG A 1024 -21.66 -10.99 -33.86
N ASN A 1025 -21.19 -11.19 -35.08
CA ASN A 1025 -19.89 -11.77 -35.37
C ASN A 1025 -18.74 -10.88 -34.83
N LYS A 1026 -18.82 -9.56 -35.01
CA LYS A 1026 -17.80 -8.62 -34.53
C LYS A 1026 -17.77 -8.45 -33.01
N LEU A 1027 -18.91 -8.55 -32.33
CA LEU A 1027 -18.96 -8.54 -30.86
C LEU A 1027 -18.47 -9.86 -30.23
N MET A 1028 -18.62 -11.00 -30.93
CA MET A 1028 -18.12 -12.30 -30.48
C MET A 1028 -16.66 -12.58 -30.85
N ASP A 1029 -16.07 -11.81 -31.77
CA ASP A 1029 -14.67 -11.94 -32.19
C ASP A 1029 -13.70 -11.79 -31.00
N PRO A 1030 -12.88 -12.81 -30.67
CA PRO A 1030 -11.90 -12.75 -29.59
C PRO A 1030 -10.90 -11.60 -29.72
N GLN A 1031 -10.60 -11.14 -30.94
CA GLN A 1031 -9.68 -10.01 -31.19
C GLN A 1031 -10.24 -8.68 -30.68
N ASN A 1032 -11.57 -8.52 -30.67
CA ASN A 1032 -12.23 -7.30 -30.20
C ASN A 1032 -12.37 -7.23 -28.66
N ASN A 1033 -11.84 -8.22 -27.93
CA ASN A 1033 -11.74 -8.23 -26.47
C ASN A 1033 -13.08 -8.07 -25.70
N ASN A 1034 -14.22 -8.41 -26.32
CA ASN A 1034 -15.54 -8.38 -25.65
C ASN A 1034 -15.94 -9.73 -25.04
N THR A 1035 -15.33 -10.83 -25.47
CA THR A 1035 -15.62 -12.20 -24.98
C THR A 1035 -15.33 -12.34 -23.48
N TYR A 1036 -16.04 -13.26 -22.82
CA TYR A 1036 -16.05 -13.39 -21.35
C TYR A 1036 -14.67 -13.45 -20.70
N ASN A 1037 -13.74 -14.18 -21.34
CA ASN A 1037 -12.38 -14.38 -20.82
C ASN A 1037 -11.44 -13.20 -21.10
N ASN A 1038 -11.66 -12.45 -22.19
CA ASN A 1038 -10.80 -11.34 -22.62
C ASN A 1038 -11.24 -9.98 -22.06
N VAL A 1039 -12.53 -9.80 -21.80
CA VAL A 1039 -13.12 -8.48 -21.50
C VAL A 1039 -12.73 -7.95 -20.12
N LYS A 1040 -12.23 -6.71 -20.10
CA LYS A 1040 -11.70 -6.03 -18.91
C LYS A 1040 -12.56 -4.84 -18.50
N PHE A 1041 -12.67 -4.64 -17.19
CA PHE A 1041 -13.21 -3.42 -16.59
C PHE A 1041 -12.18 -2.30 -16.77
N SER A 1042 -12.55 -1.25 -17.51
CA SER A 1042 -11.69 -0.12 -17.87
C SER A 1042 -10.98 0.50 -16.66
N GLY A 1043 -9.75 1.00 -16.86
CA GLY A 1043 -8.91 1.49 -15.75
C GLY A 1043 -8.32 0.38 -14.87
N GLY A 1044 -8.17 -0.84 -15.41
CA GLY A 1044 -7.42 -1.92 -14.75
C GLY A 1044 -7.41 -3.23 -15.53
N ASN A 1045 -6.62 -4.20 -15.07
CA ASN A 1045 -6.54 -5.57 -15.63
C ASN A 1045 -7.53 -6.54 -14.95
N THR A 1046 -8.72 -6.09 -14.52
CA THR A 1046 -9.75 -6.97 -13.93
C THR A 1046 -10.71 -7.46 -15.00
N ASN A 1047 -10.84 -8.78 -15.21
CA ASN A 1047 -11.86 -9.34 -16.11
C ASN A 1047 -13.27 -9.34 -15.48
N VAL A 1048 -14.30 -9.64 -16.28
CA VAL A 1048 -15.70 -9.61 -15.82
C VAL A 1048 -15.99 -10.62 -14.70
N SER A 1049 -15.38 -11.81 -14.71
CA SER A 1049 -15.55 -12.82 -13.65
C SER A 1049 -15.01 -12.32 -12.30
N THR A 1050 -13.77 -11.84 -12.24
CA THR A 1050 -13.19 -11.26 -11.01
C THR A 1050 -13.92 -9.99 -10.57
N PHE A 1051 -14.52 -9.23 -11.50
CA PHE A 1051 -15.36 -8.09 -11.16
C PHE A 1051 -16.70 -8.49 -10.50
N ALA A 1052 -17.36 -9.53 -11.01
CA ALA A 1052 -18.60 -10.09 -10.46
C ALA A 1052 -18.39 -10.74 -9.08
N GLN A 1053 -17.17 -11.19 -8.77
CA GLN A 1053 -16.80 -11.73 -7.45
C GLN A 1053 -16.65 -10.68 -6.34
N ARG A 1054 -16.57 -9.38 -6.67
CA ARG A 1054 -16.51 -8.31 -5.66
C ARG A 1054 -17.79 -8.25 -4.81
N PRO A 1055 -17.77 -7.70 -3.58
CA PRO A 1055 -18.98 -7.40 -2.81
C PRO A 1055 -19.91 -6.43 -3.56
N GLN A 1056 -21.22 -6.69 -3.57
CA GLN A 1056 -22.20 -5.88 -4.28
C GLN A 1056 -22.17 -4.39 -3.91
N PHE A 1057 -22.03 -4.07 -2.62
CA PHE A 1057 -21.87 -2.69 -2.15
C PHE A 1057 -20.66 -1.99 -2.78
N LEU A 1058 -19.54 -2.70 -2.99
CA LEU A 1058 -18.34 -2.11 -3.61
C LEU A 1058 -18.54 -1.91 -5.13
N ARG A 1059 -19.30 -2.77 -5.81
CA ARG A 1059 -19.80 -2.49 -7.18
C ARG A 1059 -20.63 -1.22 -7.21
N TRP A 1060 -21.70 -1.14 -6.41
CA TRP A 1060 -22.62 0.00 -6.39
C TRP A 1060 -21.93 1.32 -6.00
N PHE A 1061 -20.98 1.29 -5.05
CA PHE A 1061 -20.21 2.48 -4.67
C PHE A 1061 -19.26 2.93 -5.80
N THR A 1062 -18.73 1.99 -6.60
CA THR A 1062 -17.96 2.33 -7.81
C THR A 1062 -18.87 2.93 -8.90
N GLU A 1063 -20.04 2.34 -9.12
CA GLU A 1063 -21.06 2.83 -10.06
C GLU A 1063 -21.54 4.24 -9.71
N TRP A 1064 -21.73 4.51 -8.41
CA TRP A 1064 -22.03 5.84 -7.88
C TRP A 1064 -20.89 6.83 -8.18
N GLY A 1065 -19.64 6.39 -8.04
CA GLY A 1065 -18.44 7.18 -8.34
C GLY A 1065 -18.37 7.57 -9.81
N ASP A 1066 -18.54 6.61 -10.73
CA ASP A 1066 -18.54 6.86 -12.17
C ASP A 1066 -19.59 7.89 -12.60
N GLU A 1067 -20.84 7.70 -12.15
CA GLU A 1067 -21.93 8.63 -12.45
C GLU A 1067 -21.65 10.02 -11.85
N TYR A 1068 -21.17 10.09 -10.60
CA TYR A 1068 -20.80 11.35 -9.96
C TYR A 1068 -19.69 12.08 -10.74
N CYS A 1069 -18.63 11.38 -11.14
CA CYS A 1069 -17.53 11.94 -11.91
C CYS A 1069 -18.01 12.47 -13.29
N ARG A 1070 -18.88 11.74 -13.99
CA ARG A 1070 -19.45 12.17 -15.29
C ARG A 1070 -20.41 13.35 -15.17
N GLU A 1071 -21.44 13.24 -14.33
CA GLU A 1071 -22.47 14.27 -14.20
C GLU A 1071 -21.94 15.55 -13.53
N ARG A 1072 -20.92 15.45 -12.66
CA ARG A 1072 -20.20 16.63 -12.15
C ARG A 1072 -19.52 17.39 -13.29
N LYS A 1073 -18.69 16.74 -14.09
CA LYS A 1073 -17.93 17.39 -15.19
C LYS A 1073 -18.87 18.07 -16.20
N LYS A 1074 -20.00 17.41 -16.49
CA LYS A 1074 -21.11 17.94 -17.30
C LYS A 1074 -21.73 19.21 -16.71
N LYS A 1075 -22.05 19.22 -15.41
CA LYS A 1075 -22.59 20.41 -14.73
C LYS A 1075 -21.57 21.54 -14.53
N GLU A 1076 -20.30 21.21 -14.32
CA GLU A 1076 -19.22 22.22 -14.31
C GLU A 1076 -19.09 22.90 -15.68
N ASN A 1077 -19.19 22.14 -16.78
CA ASN A 1077 -19.25 22.70 -18.14
C ASN A 1077 -20.54 23.54 -18.38
N GLU A 1078 -21.69 23.16 -17.81
CA GLU A 1078 -22.93 23.97 -17.90
C GLU A 1078 -22.78 25.32 -17.19
N VAL A 1079 -22.15 25.34 -16.00
CA VAL A 1079 -21.83 26.58 -15.27
C VAL A 1079 -20.83 27.44 -16.04
N GLU A 1080 -19.74 26.85 -16.56
CA GLU A 1080 -18.74 27.59 -17.36
C GLU A 1080 -19.40 28.23 -18.60
N LYS A 1081 -20.19 27.46 -19.36
CA LYS A 1081 -20.93 27.96 -20.53
C LYS A 1081 -21.87 29.13 -20.16
N LYS A 1082 -22.62 29.02 -19.05
CA LYS A 1082 -23.70 29.97 -18.69
C LYS A 1082 -23.26 31.16 -17.85
N CYS A 1083 -22.06 31.14 -17.28
CA CYS A 1083 -21.48 32.24 -16.49
C CYS A 1083 -20.38 33.05 -17.21
N LYS A 1084 -20.01 32.69 -18.45
CA LYS A 1084 -18.88 33.31 -19.19
C LYS A 1084 -18.84 34.84 -19.23
N ASN A 1085 -20.00 35.49 -19.21
CA ASN A 1085 -20.15 36.95 -19.23
C ASN A 1085 -20.83 37.52 -17.95
N ASP A 1086 -21.06 36.69 -16.93
CA ASP A 1086 -21.81 37.04 -15.70
C ASP A 1086 -21.01 36.59 -14.45
N TYR A 1087 -19.90 37.27 -14.18
CA TYR A 1087 -18.97 36.97 -13.08
C TYR A 1087 -19.58 37.17 -11.67
N GLU A 1088 -20.72 37.83 -11.56
CA GLU A 1088 -21.43 38.04 -10.30
C GLU A 1088 -22.64 37.11 -10.12
N GLY A 1089 -23.14 36.50 -11.20
CA GLY A 1089 -24.38 35.73 -11.23
C GLY A 1089 -24.52 34.62 -10.19
N CYS A 1090 -23.43 33.88 -9.89
CA CYS A 1090 -23.45 32.87 -8.83
C CYS A 1090 -23.65 33.44 -7.41
N LYS A 1091 -23.49 34.75 -7.19
CA LYS A 1091 -23.73 35.41 -5.89
C LYS A 1091 -25.17 35.90 -5.73
N ILE A 1092 -25.97 35.91 -6.79
CA ILE A 1092 -27.34 36.47 -6.78
C ILE A 1092 -28.31 35.42 -6.20
N THR A 1093 -28.65 35.59 -4.92
CA THR A 1093 -29.42 34.63 -4.10
C THR A 1093 -30.79 34.21 -4.67
N ASN A 1094 -31.34 34.97 -5.60
CA ASN A 1094 -32.68 34.75 -6.16
C ASN A 1094 -32.69 33.96 -7.49
N GLY A 1095 -31.54 33.58 -8.06
CA GLY A 1095 -31.48 32.66 -9.21
C GLY A 1095 -32.19 33.17 -10.49
N SER A 1096 -32.22 34.48 -10.73
CA SER A 1096 -32.90 35.09 -11.88
C SER A 1096 -32.09 34.99 -13.18
N SER A 1097 -30.77 35.17 -13.14
CA SER A 1097 -29.89 35.05 -14.32
C SER A 1097 -29.64 33.60 -14.72
N ASN A 1098 -29.25 33.37 -15.99
CA ASN A 1098 -28.93 32.03 -16.49
C ASN A 1098 -27.70 31.42 -15.81
N CYS A 1099 -26.73 32.27 -15.41
CA CYS A 1099 -25.62 31.86 -14.56
C CYS A 1099 -26.14 31.43 -13.19
N GLY A 1100 -26.88 32.29 -12.48
CA GLY A 1100 -27.41 31.98 -11.13
C GLY A 1100 -28.23 30.69 -11.06
N LYS A 1101 -28.99 30.37 -12.11
CA LYS A 1101 -29.69 29.07 -12.24
C LYS A 1101 -28.72 27.90 -12.36
N ALA A 1102 -27.73 27.99 -13.25
CA ALA A 1102 -26.71 26.94 -13.40
C ALA A 1102 -25.89 26.73 -12.12
N CYS A 1103 -25.49 27.81 -11.41
CA CYS A 1103 -24.77 27.71 -10.14
C CYS A 1103 -25.63 27.00 -9.09
N LYS A 1104 -26.93 27.33 -8.99
CA LYS A 1104 -27.85 26.66 -8.06
C LYS A 1104 -28.09 25.20 -8.42
N GLU A 1105 -28.32 24.88 -9.69
CA GLU A 1105 -28.44 23.49 -10.17
C GLU A 1105 -27.15 22.66 -10.01
N TYR A 1106 -26.01 23.30 -9.80
CA TYR A 1106 -24.77 22.65 -9.40
C TYR A 1106 -24.67 22.50 -7.88
N GLU A 1107 -24.99 23.54 -7.10
CA GLU A 1107 -24.98 23.51 -5.64
C GLU A 1107 -25.98 22.49 -5.07
N ASP A 1108 -27.21 22.44 -5.58
CA ASP A 1108 -28.23 21.46 -5.21
C ASP A 1108 -27.75 20.03 -5.53
N TYR A 1109 -27.14 19.82 -6.71
CA TYR A 1109 -26.59 18.52 -7.12
C TYR A 1109 -25.43 18.06 -6.23
N ILE A 1110 -24.45 18.93 -5.97
CA ILE A 1110 -23.30 18.63 -5.10
C ILE A 1110 -23.77 18.42 -3.65
N THR A 1111 -24.74 19.21 -3.18
CA THR A 1111 -25.32 19.07 -1.82
C THR A 1111 -26.04 17.74 -1.65
N GLU A 1112 -26.79 17.28 -2.65
CA GLU A 1112 -27.44 15.97 -2.61
C GLU A 1112 -26.42 14.82 -2.72
N LYS A 1113 -25.56 14.84 -3.75
CA LYS A 1113 -24.50 13.83 -3.92
C LYS A 1113 -23.58 13.74 -2.69
N LYS A 1114 -23.34 14.83 -1.98
CA LYS A 1114 -22.60 14.82 -0.71
C LYS A 1114 -23.27 13.95 0.37
N LYS A 1115 -24.59 13.98 0.52
CA LYS A 1115 -25.33 13.12 1.48
C LYS A 1115 -25.14 11.65 1.12
N GLN A 1116 -25.28 11.33 -0.18
CA GLN A 1116 -25.12 9.98 -0.72
C GLN A 1116 -23.69 9.46 -0.52
N TYR A 1117 -22.69 10.32 -0.72
CA TYR A 1117 -21.29 10.00 -0.44
C TYR A 1117 -21.02 9.79 1.05
N ASP A 1118 -21.43 10.71 1.92
CA ASP A 1118 -21.13 10.62 3.37
C ASP A 1118 -21.80 9.38 4.00
N SER A 1119 -22.97 8.96 3.51
CA SER A 1119 -23.64 7.70 3.88
C SER A 1119 -22.84 6.46 3.49
N GLN A 1120 -22.47 6.36 2.20
CA GLN A 1120 -21.69 5.22 1.68
C GLN A 1120 -20.27 5.18 2.25
N LYS A 1121 -19.64 6.34 2.49
CA LYS A 1121 -18.40 6.47 3.26
C LYS A 1121 -18.57 5.88 4.66
N GLY A 1122 -19.63 6.24 5.38
CA GLY A 1122 -19.93 5.71 6.71
C GLY A 1122 -20.02 4.18 6.72
N LYS A 1123 -20.64 3.58 5.70
CA LYS A 1123 -20.68 2.12 5.50
C LYS A 1123 -19.31 1.53 5.18
N PHE A 1124 -18.60 2.06 4.18
CA PHE A 1124 -17.27 1.60 3.77
C PHE A 1124 -16.28 1.62 4.94
N ASP A 1125 -16.22 2.72 5.68
CA ASP A 1125 -15.36 2.87 6.85
C ASP A 1125 -15.79 1.97 8.01
N THR A 1126 -17.07 1.62 8.11
CA THR A 1126 -17.56 0.64 9.10
C THR A 1126 -17.13 -0.78 8.71
N ASP A 1127 -17.32 -1.19 7.46
CA ASP A 1127 -17.10 -2.56 7.02
C ASP A 1127 -15.62 -2.91 6.88
N LYS A 1128 -14.77 -1.98 6.39
CA LYS A 1128 -13.31 -2.15 6.40
C LYS A 1128 -12.75 -2.35 7.81
N ASN A 1129 -13.45 -1.87 8.83
CA ASN A 1129 -13.09 -2.01 10.24
C ASN A 1129 -13.68 -3.27 10.94
N LYS A 1130 -14.60 -4.01 10.30
CA LYS A 1130 -15.18 -5.25 10.86
C LYS A 1130 -14.25 -6.47 10.75
N GLY A 1131 -13.25 -6.43 9.86
CA GLY A 1131 -12.40 -7.58 9.56
C GLY A 1131 -13.12 -8.65 8.72
N ASN A 1132 -13.86 -8.19 7.70
CA ASN A 1132 -14.39 -9.04 6.65
C ASN A 1132 -13.29 -9.30 5.60
N GLU A 1133 -13.07 -10.56 5.24
CA GLU A 1133 -12.00 -11.00 4.32
C GLU A 1133 -12.08 -10.26 2.97
N GLU A 1134 -13.30 -10.00 2.48
CA GLU A 1134 -13.57 -9.24 1.24
C GLU A 1134 -13.05 -7.78 1.25
N TYR A 1135 -12.71 -7.23 2.42
CA TYR A 1135 -12.28 -5.84 2.61
C TYR A 1135 -10.82 -5.74 3.11
N GLU A 1136 -10.09 -6.84 3.29
CA GLU A 1136 -8.74 -6.81 3.87
C GLU A 1136 -7.77 -5.96 3.04
N ASN A 1137 -7.84 -6.06 1.71
CA ASN A 1137 -7.09 -5.23 0.74
C ASN A 1137 -7.41 -3.72 0.82
N TYR A 1138 -8.45 -3.32 1.55
CA TYR A 1138 -8.89 -1.93 1.72
C TYR A 1138 -8.78 -1.44 3.17
N THR A 1139 -8.29 -2.25 4.11
CA THR A 1139 -8.15 -1.89 5.53
C THR A 1139 -7.28 -0.66 5.78
N GLY A 1140 -6.31 -0.40 4.89
CA GLY A 1140 -5.45 0.79 4.91
C GLY A 1140 -5.95 1.98 4.10
N LYS A 1141 -6.99 1.83 3.26
CA LYS A 1141 -7.50 2.89 2.37
C LYS A 1141 -8.67 3.67 2.97
N GLU A 1142 -8.72 4.96 2.69
CA GLU A 1142 -9.91 5.79 2.86
C GLU A 1142 -10.91 5.60 1.71
N SER A 1143 -12.19 5.83 1.99
CA SER A 1143 -13.30 5.73 1.02
C SER A 1143 -13.11 6.56 -0.26
N HIS A 1144 -12.49 7.74 -0.16
CA HIS A 1144 -12.15 8.55 -1.34
C HIS A 1144 -10.99 7.99 -2.17
N GLU A 1145 -10.03 7.29 -1.55
CA GLU A 1145 -8.91 6.65 -2.25
C GLU A 1145 -9.39 5.42 -3.03
N TYR A 1146 -10.35 4.67 -2.45
CA TYR A 1146 -11.04 3.59 -3.15
C TYR A 1146 -11.72 4.05 -4.44
N LEU A 1147 -12.41 5.20 -4.43
CA LEU A 1147 -13.04 5.78 -5.62
C LEU A 1147 -12.06 6.44 -6.59
N LYS A 1148 -10.99 7.09 -6.07
CA LYS A 1148 -9.98 7.77 -6.89
C LYS A 1148 -9.37 6.84 -7.94
N ASP A 1149 -9.08 5.61 -7.54
CA ASP A 1149 -8.51 4.59 -8.43
C ASP A 1149 -9.49 4.08 -9.50
N LYS A 1150 -10.76 4.53 -9.53
CA LYS A 1150 -11.85 3.84 -10.25
C LYS A 1150 -12.71 4.69 -11.18
N CYS A 1151 -12.89 6.00 -10.95
CA CYS A 1151 -13.63 6.86 -11.88
C CYS A 1151 -13.02 6.84 -13.28
N LEU A 1152 -13.84 6.63 -14.31
CA LEU A 1152 -13.43 6.75 -15.73
C LEU A 1152 -12.83 8.12 -16.08
N ASN A 1153 -13.46 9.18 -15.59
CA ASN A 1153 -13.21 10.57 -16.02
C ASN A 1153 -12.51 11.39 -14.92
N SER A 1154 -11.46 10.84 -14.31
CA SER A 1154 -10.65 11.50 -13.26
C SER A 1154 -9.55 12.44 -13.80
N SER A 1155 -9.55 12.68 -15.12
CA SER A 1155 -8.67 13.60 -15.87
C SER A 1155 -9.38 14.94 -16.14
#